data_AF-A0A8J7PTT8-F1
#
_entry.id   AF-A0A8J7PTT8-F1
#
_cell.length_a   1.000
_cell.length_b   1.000
_cell.length_c   1.000
_cell.angle_alpha   90.00
_cell.angle_beta   90.00
_cell.angle_gamma   90.00
#
_symmetry.space_group_name_H-M   'P 1'
#
loop_
_entity.id
_entity.type
_entity.pdbx_description
1 polymer ?
#
loop_
_entity_poly.entity_id
_entity_poly.type
_entity_poly.pdbx_seq_one_letter_code
_entity_poly.pdbx_strand_id
1 'polypeptide(L)'
;ILAVAALIALVVTRLVLRLTRDFSDSSLALVLEKRYPHILGDRLITAVQLADLEWSKQYGYSTEMIKKTIDDVREKIDEVPVNQVFNWRRLWVQGGAFVAVTLGLFLLSGVAVCAITRTPPKQFVHEFRDVSAILAERDVLLQNTPWPRRAYLEVVNFPGDEMRIGRDVPSPRIKVAAYQWVYADSKAPVGWRPLTWADLKALGVAPPELPLQSVRDARFAVDYGPFLYGTAHPFTAPTLPGDITSVPEDPALWPADRVEQVFVQNDEVRAMLGAKYQSELEAIEETFRRLDEKAADPSMSRTLRKLKIPDEVELNYWGAKTRVEMKLRAEGNNECAGTLSDLKETVKFHARGENYYTPTKQVTLVPPPMLTELKRDEFHPAYLYHKAPFAEARTLPEEQKPYQADPAKLKGVKHILRDQAISLTGDKSRFDIPFGAELVLYGKSDKELTEAMLLPKQGKFPGIDPEVTDPDPIVLPIEGGHSIQFDFTAANKRQITRQTEFDIFLRDTDGVTSKRPVQIVVEEDRPPEVDVVVDVIRKVAGTYLCTPQAVIPFTRESKVRDDKGLNRVEYVFSYSEVEPMAVTLKRLEYATWAFNSAPVLPSIGDPIYRAAMLLENSPRIRPALATVDDRVPVPAFLDEYTRRPLAFDDLKRRLDGPRPTGPDKTTIDLVDYRGIDEELQSLKNPADTDRFAYGLDLRKVAPTLKRASESEGQRTYVLTLNIIAVDTNVEADRPGVGQNKETFVFKLVSDGELLTEIAKEEAGLADKLDDAIRRMGDVDNKLRSMVARLPGVQRPEQFLAEQTRSNELLEQMQKAKDVSNEVFTDYSRILQEFRVNRLPKHLIDQMDEKVVGKLGGVLATDFPQTEEAYGAFHNELAASRAPTPDVAFKAQSLVTVLLNKLRDVRAGIGQGLDLKKIISQIEALIRDQTLVAVSLKGLADQSTKRLTEIVITPPAAPVSITAGSRLTVKVPVDIGAAYNGNFTLKLEPSPGSELKVPETIKLKEDDTEFALELSAAFTKGQHWVRVTPDVGPARDVRVIVK
;
A
#
# COMPACT_ATOMS: atom_id res chain seq x y z
N ILE A 1 -11.25 80.76 11.25
CA ILE A 1 -10.29 81.07 10.16
C ILE A 1 -10.51 82.48 9.60
N LEU A 2 -11.68 82.82 9.04
CA LEU A 2 -11.94 84.17 8.49
C LEU A 2 -11.70 85.33 9.48
N ALA A 3 -12.16 85.21 10.73
CA ALA A 3 -11.94 86.23 11.76
C ALA A 3 -10.46 86.42 12.12
N VAL A 4 -9.68 85.33 12.16
CA VAL A 4 -8.24 85.35 12.42
C VAL A 4 -7.50 85.96 11.23
N ALA A 5 -7.87 85.60 10.00
CA ALA A 5 -7.31 86.19 8.79
C ALA A 5 -7.57 87.70 8.69
N ALA A 6 -8.77 88.16 9.07
CA ALA A 6 -9.12 89.58 9.13
C ALA A 6 -8.30 90.32 10.20
N LEU A 7 -8.10 89.70 11.38
CA LEU A 7 -7.28 90.29 12.45
C LEU A 7 -5.80 90.40 12.03
N ILE A 8 -5.25 89.33 11.44
CA ILE A 8 -3.86 89.32 10.92
C ILE A 8 -3.71 90.37 9.81
N ALA A 9 -4.65 90.43 8.86
CA ALA A 9 -4.62 91.44 7.81
C ALA A 9 -4.63 92.87 8.39
N LEU A 10 -5.43 93.11 9.43
CA LEU A 10 -5.49 94.39 10.13
C LEU A 10 -4.17 94.72 10.86
N VAL A 11 -3.56 93.75 11.56
CA VAL A 11 -2.25 93.90 12.23
C VAL A 11 -1.15 94.19 11.21
N VAL A 12 -1.08 93.41 10.13
CA VAL A 12 -0.07 93.57 9.10
C VAL A 12 -0.20 94.92 8.40
N THR A 13 -1.41 95.32 8.02
CA THR A 13 -1.62 96.58 7.29
C THR A 13 -1.50 97.84 8.14
N ARG A 14 -1.96 97.82 9.39
CA ARG A 14 -1.94 99.02 10.25
C ARG A 14 -0.67 99.18 11.05
N LEU A 15 -0.02 98.08 11.44
CA LEU A 15 1.11 98.09 12.37
C LEU A 15 2.41 97.70 11.65
N VAL A 16 2.48 96.49 11.09
CA VAL A 16 3.74 95.93 10.56
C VAL A 16 4.23 96.69 9.33
N LEU A 17 3.38 96.87 8.31
CA LEU A 17 3.72 97.64 7.10
C LEU A 17 4.06 99.11 7.38
N ARG A 18 3.62 99.65 8.52
CA ARG A 18 3.92 101.02 8.93
C ARG A 18 5.21 101.14 9.72
N LEU A 19 5.54 100.15 10.55
CA LEU A 19 6.79 100.08 11.32
C LEU A 19 7.99 99.64 10.47
N THR A 20 7.75 98.94 9.37
CA THR A 20 8.78 98.42 8.45
C THR A 20 9.07 99.34 7.26
N ARG A 21 8.44 100.52 7.20
CA ARG A 21 8.80 101.54 6.20
C ARG A 21 9.91 102.41 6.76
N ASP A 22 11.11 102.24 6.22
CA ASP A 22 12.24 103.11 6.51
C ASP A 22 11.99 104.52 5.97
N PHE A 23 12.29 105.53 6.78
CA PHE A 23 12.38 106.90 6.30
C PHE A 23 13.72 107.03 5.56
N SER A 24 13.71 107.59 4.35
CA SER A 24 15.00 107.89 3.69
C SER A 24 15.76 108.94 4.50
N ASP A 25 17.09 108.81 4.56
CA ASP A 25 17.96 109.70 5.35
C ASP A 25 17.72 111.18 5.01
N SER A 26 17.49 111.50 3.73
CA SER A 26 17.14 112.85 3.28
C SER A 26 15.80 113.34 3.80
N SER A 27 14.80 112.46 3.93
CA SER A 27 13.48 112.81 4.49
C SER A 27 13.56 113.03 6.00
N LEU A 28 14.34 112.21 6.70
CA LEU A 28 14.59 112.37 8.12
C LEU A 28 15.35 113.66 8.41
N ALA A 29 16.39 113.95 7.62
CA ALA A 29 17.14 115.20 7.67
C ALA A 29 16.20 116.41 7.48
N LEU A 30 15.34 116.40 6.45
CA LEU A 30 14.37 117.48 6.20
C LEU A 30 13.39 117.66 7.37
N VAL A 31 12.90 116.56 7.97
CA VAL A 31 11.98 116.62 9.11
C VAL A 31 12.65 117.22 10.34
N LEU A 32 13.92 116.85 10.60
CA LEU A 32 14.70 117.39 11.70
C LEU A 32 15.03 118.87 11.48
N GLU A 33 15.44 119.27 10.28
CA GLU A 33 15.68 120.68 9.93
C GLU A 33 14.42 121.53 10.05
N LYS A 34 13.30 121.09 9.46
CA LYS A 34 12.04 121.85 9.51
C LYS A 34 11.53 122.04 10.94
N ARG A 35 11.85 121.10 11.84
CA ARG A 35 11.43 121.16 13.24
C ARG A 35 12.40 121.96 14.12
N TYR A 36 13.70 121.96 13.80
CA TYR A 36 14.74 122.69 14.54
C TYR A 36 15.56 123.61 13.62
N PRO A 37 14.91 124.58 12.93
CA PRO A 37 15.58 125.41 11.92
C PRO A 37 16.69 126.29 12.51
N HIS A 38 16.57 126.65 13.79
CA HIS A 38 17.53 127.50 14.49
C HIS A 38 18.86 126.80 14.83
N ILE A 39 18.86 125.45 14.91
CA ILE A 39 20.03 124.66 15.31
C ILE A 39 20.76 124.13 14.07
N LEU A 40 20.02 123.48 13.17
CA LEU A 40 20.60 122.76 12.03
C LEU A 40 20.72 123.61 10.75
N GLY A 41 19.85 124.61 10.56
CA GLY A 41 19.76 125.36 9.29
C GLY A 41 19.52 124.44 8.07
N ASP A 42 19.97 124.86 6.88
CA ASP A 42 19.92 124.04 5.64
C ASP A 42 21.13 123.10 5.48
N ARG A 43 21.82 122.78 6.60
CA ARG A 43 23.14 122.11 6.57
C ARG A 43 23.03 120.59 6.67
N LEU A 44 22.06 120.06 7.40
CA LEU A 44 21.92 118.62 7.65
C LEU A 44 21.46 117.88 6.39
N ILE A 45 20.48 118.41 5.65
CA ILE A 45 20.05 117.82 4.38
C ILE A 45 21.18 117.87 3.35
N THR A 46 21.90 118.98 3.30
CA THR A 46 23.04 119.17 2.40
C THR A 46 24.17 118.20 2.76
N ALA A 47 24.47 118.04 4.04
CA ALA A 47 25.48 117.09 4.53
C ALA A 47 25.09 115.64 4.22
N VAL A 48 23.82 115.25 4.38
CA VAL A 48 23.34 113.89 4.08
C VAL A 48 23.31 113.62 2.58
N GLN A 49 22.85 114.57 1.77
CA GLN A 49 22.79 114.40 0.31
C GLN A 49 24.17 114.39 -0.34
N LEU A 50 25.14 115.13 0.21
CA LEU A 50 26.51 115.22 -0.30
C LEU A 50 27.53 114.42 0.53
N ALA A 51 27.06 113.50 1.38
CA ALA A 51 27.91 112.68 2.25
C ALA A 51 28.91 111.81 1.46
N ASP A 52 28.59 111.47 0.22
CA ASP A 52 29.49 110.77 -0.69
C ASP A 52 30.52 111.76 -1.30
N LEU A 53 31.71 111.76 -0.71
CA LEU A 53 32.82 112.63 -1.09
C LEU A 53 33.41 112.26 -2.46
N GLU A 54 33.33 111.00 -2.89
CA GLU A 54 33.81 110.59 -4.22
C GLU A 54 32.87 111.08 -5.31
N TRP A 55 31.55 110.95 -5.09
CA TRP A 55 30.54 111.42 -6.03
C TRP A 55 30.54 112.95 -6.16
N SER A 56 30.67 113.68 -5.04
CA SER A 56 30.69 115.15 -5.04
C SER A 56 31.92 115.74 -5.74
N LYS A 57 33.05 115.04 -5.71
CA LYS A 57 34.29 115.44 -6.41
C LYS A 57 34.14 115.38 -7.93
N GLN A 58 33.32 114.45 -8.44
CA GLN A 58 33.05 114.32 -9.89
C GLN A 58 32.21 115.47 -10.45
N TYR A 59 31.38 116.11 -9.62
CA TYR A 59 30.53 117.26 -10.02
C TYR A 59 31.15 118.64 -9.73
N GLY A 60 32.44 118.69 -9.36
CA GLY A 60 33.19 119.94 -9.20
C GLY A 60 32.99 120.65 -7.86
N TYR A 61 32.39 119.99 -6.86
CA TYR A 61 32.24 120.57 -5.52
C TYR A 61 33.53 120.45 -4.70
N SER A 62 33.81 121.48 -3.89
CA SER A 62 34.97 121.48 -2.99
C SER A 62 34.77 120.46 -1.86
N THR A 63 35.58 119.39 -1.88
CA THR A 63 35.57 118.36 -0.83
C THR A 63 35.86 118.91 0.56
N GLU A 64 36.62 120.02 0.67
CA GLU A 64 36.88 120.66 1.96
C GLU A 64 35.66 121.40 2.52
N MET A 65 34.86 122.06 1.66
CA MET A 65 33.61 122.70 2.09
C MET A 65 32.55 121.69 2.53
N ILE A 66 32.47 120.54 1.86
CA ILE A 66 31.53 119.47 2.23
C ILE A 66 31.95 118.86 3.57
N LYS A 67 33.24 118.55 3.75
CA LYS A 67 33.77 118.09 5.05
C LYS A 67 33.46 119.07 6.16
N LYS A 68 33.67 120.38 5.93
CA LYS A 68 33.32 121.42 6.90
C LYS A 68 31.82 121.46 7.20
N THR A 69 30.95 121.32 6.19
CA THR A 69 29.49 121.26 6.41
C THR A 69 29.09 120.03 7.23
N ILE A 70 29.71 118.87 6.97
CA ILE A 70 29.49 117.64 7.74
C ILE A 70 29.96 117.82 9.19
N ASP A 71 31.14 118.42 9.39
CA ASP A 71 31.69 118.67 10.73
C ASP A 71 30.84 119.69 11.51
N ASP A 72 30.40 120.79 10.88
CA ASP A 72 29.50 121.80 11.46
C ASP A 72 28.15 121.18 11.88
N VAL A 73 27.62 120.24 11.09
CA VAL A 73 26.40 119.50 11.42
C VAL A 73 26.66 118.55 12.58
N ARG A 74 27.79 117.84 12.57
CA ARG A 74 28.17 116.88 13.61
C ARG A 74 28.28 117.53 14.99
N GLU A 75 28.81 118.74 15.06
CA GLU A 75 28.90 119.48 16.33
C GLU A 75 27.52 119.89 16.86
N LYS A 76 26.58 120.21 15.98
CA LYS A 76 25.24 120.73 16.35
C LYS A 76 24.16 119.67 16.48
N ILE A 77 24.36 118.47 15.91
CA ILE A 77 23.32 117.43 15.89
C ILE A 77 23.03 116.87 17.29
N ASP A 78 24.02 116.88 18.18
CA ASP A 78 23.89 116.43 19.56
C ASP A 78 22.97 117.33 20.40
N GLU A 79 22.71 118.56 19.96
CA GLU A 79 21.78 119.49 20.60
C GLU A 79 20.31 119.22 20.26
N VAL A 80 20.02 118.34 19.29
CA VAL A 80 18.66 118.09 18.80
C VAL A 80 17.93 117.08 19.70
N PRO A 81 16.83 117.45 20.38
CA PRO A 81 16.09 116.52 21.23
C PRO A 81 15.20 115.60 20.38
N VAL A 82 15.78 114.49 19.90
CA VAL A 82 15.12 113.50 19.01
C VAL A 82 13.84 112.92 19.64
N ASN A 83 13.75 112.84 20.97
CA ASN A 83 12.58 112.30 21.67
C ASN A 83 11.28 113.10 21.46
N GLN A 84 11.38 114.39 21.12
CA GLN A 84 10.22 115.26 20.88
C GLN A 84 9.74 115.20 19.42
N VAL A 85 10.49 114.56 18.51
CA VAL A 85 10.20 114.54 17.07
C VAL A 85 8.94 113.72 16.75
N PHE A 86 8.65 112.68 17.53
CA PHE A 86 7.49 111.80 17.31
C PHE A 86 6.29 112.15 18.21
N ASN A 87 5.07 112.12 17.64
CA ASN A 87 3.83 112.37 18.38
C ASN A 87 3.35 111.09 19.11
N TRP A 88 3.95 110.82 20.26
CA TRP A 88 3.70 109.62 21.09
C TRP A 88 2.23 109.44 21.49
N ARG A 89 1.48 110.54 21.67
CA ARG A 89 0.06 110.49 22.07
C ARG A 89 -0.81 109.78 21.03
N ARG A 90 -0.54 110.00 19.74
CA ARG A 90 -1.30 109.36 18.65
C ARG A 90 -1.04 107.85 18.60
N LEU A 91 0.18 107.44 18.88
CA LEU A 91 0.58 106.03 18.87
C LEU A 91 -0.07 105.25 20.02
N TRP A 92 -0.12 105.83 21.23
CA TRP A 92 -0.81 105.24 22.38
C TRP A 92 -2.32 105.07 22.16
N VAL A 93 -2.99 106.06 21.56
CA VAL A 93 -4.44 105.95 21.26
C VAL A 93 -4.73 104.84 20.25
N GLN A 94 -3.89 104.72 19.21
CA GLN A 94 -4.05 103.65 18.21
C GLN A 94 -3.72 102.27 18.80
N GLY A 95 -2.71 102.17 19.67
CA GLY A 95 -2.40 100.96 20.42
C GLY A 95 -3.55 100.55 21.34
N GLY A 96 -4.14 101.49 22.07
CA GLY A 96 -5.29 101.24 22.94
C GLY A 96 -6.53 100.75 22.17
N ALA A 97 -6.85 101.38 21.03
CA ALA A 97 -7.95 100.94 20.17
C ALA A 97 -7.76 99.52 19.62
N PHE A 98 -6.53 99.16 19.26
CA PHE A 98 -6.19 97.81 18.83
C PHE A 98 -6.41 96.79 19.94
N VAL A 99 -5.89 97.05 21.15
CA VAL A 99 -6.10 96.18 22.32
C VAL A 99 -7.59 96.00 22.60
N ALA A 100 -8.38 97.07 22.57
CA ALA A 100 -9.83 97.01 22.79
C ALA A 100 -10.55 96.13 21.76
N VAL A 101 -10.20 96.24 20.47
CA VAL A 101 -10.79 95.41 19.40
C VAL A 101 -10.41 93.94 19.57
N THR A 102 -9.14 93.65 19.86
CA THR A 102 -8.68 92.27 20.09
C THR A 102 -9.37 91.62 21.29
N LEU A 103 -9.49 92.35 22.40
CA LEU A 103 -10.17 91.87 23.61
C LEU A 103 -11.68 91.66 23.35
N GLY A 104 -12.31 92.58 22.62
CA GLY A 104 -13.73 92.48 22.25
C GLY A 104 -14.04 91.27 21.36
N LEU A 105 -13.22 91.02 20.34
CA LEU A 105 -13.34 89.83 19.49
C LEU A 105 -13.12 88.52 20.25
N PHE A 106 -12.14 88.50 21.16
CA PHE A 106 -11.89 87.35 22.02
C PHE A 106 -13.11 87.03 22.90
N LEU A 107 -13.66 88.04 23.59
CA LEU A 107 -14.84 87.86 24.43
C LEU A 107 -16.07 87.41 23.63
N LEU A 108 -16.32 88.01 22.46
CA LEU A 108 -17.40 87.58 21.56
C LEU A 108 -17.24 86.12 21.10
N SER A 109 -16.03 85.70 20.77
CA SER A 109 -15.75 84.32 20.38
C SER A 109 -15.98 83.33 21.52
N GLY A 110 -15.59 83.68 22.75
CA GLY A 110 -15.84 82.86 23.94
C GLY A 110 -17.33 82.67 24.22
N VAL A 111 -18.13 83.75 24.09
CA VAL A 111 -19.59 83.69 24.23
C VAL A 111 -20.21 82.82 23.13
N ALA A 112 -19.77 82.96 21.88
CA ALA A 112 -20.27 82.15 20.77
C ALA A 112 -19.98 80.65 20.96
N VAL A 113 -18.78 80.30 21.44
CA VAL A 113 -18.44 78.90 21.74
C VAL A 113 -19.32 78.37 22.86
N CYS A 114 -19.47 79.10 23.98
CA CYS A 114 -20.34 78.68 25.08
C CYS A 114 -21.79 78.44 24.62
N ALA A 115 -22.30 79.25 23.69
CA ALA A 115 -23.64 79.08 23.13
C ALA A 115 -23.75 77.83 22.24
N ILE A 116 -22.75 77.55 21.40
CA ILE A 116 -22.74 76.40 20.48
C ILE A 116 -22.60 75.07 21.26
N THR A 117 -21.68 75.02 22.21
CA THR A 117 -21.38 73.81 22.99
C THR A 117 -22.33 73.61 24.18
N ARG A 118 -23.21 74.59 24.44
CA ARG A 118 -24.09 74.64 25.62
C ARG A 118 -23.33 74.49 26.95
N THR A 119 -22.06 74.86 26.97
CA THR A 119 -21.22 74.77 28.16
C THR A 119 -21.41 76.01 29.03
N PRO A 120 -21.54 75.85 30.36
CA PRO A 120 -21.62 76.99 31.26
C PRO A 120 -20.33 77.83 31.18
N PRO A 121 -20.41 79.18 31.23
CA PRO A 121 -19.24 80.05 31.06
C PRO A 121 -18.09 79.75 32.03
N LYS A 122 -18.42 79.33 33.26
CA LYS A 122 -17.44 78.94 34.27
C LYS A 122 -16.59 77.74 33.83
N GLN A 123 -17.23 76.74 33.21
CA GLN A 123 -16.55 75.54 32.72
C GLN A 123 -15.69 75.86 31.50
N PHE A 124 -16.18 76.70 30.59
CA PHE A 124 -15.39 77.15 29.44
C PHE A 124 -14.10 77.87 29.86
N VAL A 125 -14.17 78.77 30.85
CA VAL A 125 -12.98 79.47 31.36
C VAL A 125 -11.98 78.47 31.98
N HIS A 126 -12.48 77.45 32.68
CA HIS A 126 -11.62 76.41 33.26
C HIS A 126 -10.94 75.56 32.17
N GLU A 127 -11.71 75.00 31.24
CA GLU A 127 -11.18 74.21 30.12
C GLU A 127 -10.21 75.03 29.27
N PHE A 128 -10.52 76.30 29.01
CA PHE A 128 -9.63 77.22 28.30
C PHE A 128 -8.34 77.47 29.07
N ARG A 129 -8.41 77.68 30.39
CA ARG A 129 -7.23 77.83 31.25
C ARG A 129 -6.37 76.58 31.23
N ASP A 130 -6.97 75.40 31.33
CA ASP A 130 -6.25 74.12 31.31
C ASP A 130 -5.57 73.88 29.96
N VAL A 131 -6.29 74.07 28.85
CA VAL A 131 -5.73 73.91 27.50
C VAL A 131 -4.62 74.94 27.25
N SER A 132 -4.81 76.18 27.69
CA SER A 132 -3.78 77.24 27.58
C SER A 132 -2.57 76.95 28.46
N ALA A 133 -2.77 76.37 29.65
CA ALA A 133 -1.68 75.95 30.54
C ALA A 133 -0.90 74.79 29.92
N ILE A 134 -1.57 73.79 29.35
CA ILE A 134 -0.92 72.69 28.61
C ILE A 134 -0.17 73.24 27.40
N LEU A 135 -0.75 74.19 26.66
CA LEU A 135 -0.08 74.83 25.53
C LEU A 135 1.19 75.57 25.98
N ALA A 136 1.11 76.33 27.08
CA ALA A 136 2.28 77.00 27.66
C ALA A 136 3.33 75.99 28.15
N GLU A 137 2.93 74.92 28.83
CA GLU A 137 3.85 73.85 29.27
C GLU A 137 4.57 73.20 28.10
N ARG A 138 3.85 72.91 27.01
CA ARG A 138 4.40 72.25 25.83
C ARG A 138 5.26 73.16 24.97
N ASP A 139 4.77 74.35 24.63
CA ASP A 139 5.39 75.19 23.60
C ASP A 139 6.32 76.26 24.20
N VAL A 140 6.07 76.70 25.44
CA VAL A 140 6.90 77.70 26.13
C VAL A 140 7.88 77.03 27.10
N LEU A 141 7.41 76.07 27.91
CA LEU A 141 8.26 75.35 28.87
C LEU A 141 8.90 74.08 28.28
N LEU A 142 8.58 73.73 27.02
CA LEU A 142 9.12 72.57 26.30
C LEU A 142 8.95 71.23 27.06
N GLN A 143 7.92 71.15 27.91
CA GLN A 143 7.59 69.94 28.66
C GLN A 143 6.81 68.95 27.80
N ASN A 144 7.08 67.65 27.97
CA ASN A 144 6.37 66.59 27.26
C ASN A 144 5.02 66.25 27.91
N THR A 145 4.15 67.25 28.11
CA THR A 145 2.81 67.07 28.69
C THR A 145 1.82 66.65 27.61
N PRO A 146 1.23 65.44 27.62
CA PRO A 146 0.34 64.99 26.56
C PRO A 146 -0.98 65.79 26.55
N TRP A 147 -1.54 65.99 25.34
CA TRP A 147 -2.87 66.59 25.19
C TRP A 147 -3.96 65.71 25.82
N PRO A 148 -5.02 66.32 26.39
CA PRO A 148 -6.10 65.58 27.04
C PRO A 148 -6.82 64.67 26.04
N ARG A 149 -6.87 63.36 26.34
CA ARG A 149 -7.58 62.36 25.55
C ARG A 149 -9.00 62.15 26.09
N ARG A 150 -9.93 61.74 25.22
CA ARG A 150 -11.34 61.48 25.56
C ARG A 150 -11.59 60.02 25.94
N ALA A 151 -10.71 59.12 25.49
CA ALA A 151 -10.74 57.70 25.77
C ALA A 151 -9.33 57.19 26.07
N TYR A 152 -9.24 56.03 26.73
CA TYR A 152 -8.01 55.31 26.99
C TYR A 152 -8.21 53.83 26.70
N LEU A 153 -7.32 53.25 25.90
CA LEU A 153 -7.38 51.85 25.45
C LEU A 153 -6.10 51.10 25.79
N GLU A 154 -6.21 49.82 26.12
CA GLU A 154 -5.07 48.92 26.35
C GLU A 154 -5.28 47.55 25.70
N VAL A 155 -4.23 46.98 25.11
CA VAL A 155 -4.30 45.63 24.50
C VAL A 155 -4.07 44.59 25.59
N VAL A 156 -5.09 43.76 25.84
CA VAL A 156 -5.11 42.77 26.93
C VAL A 156 -4.61 41.41 26.42
N ASN A 157 -3.93 40.64 27.29
CA ASN A 157 -3.42 39.28 27.03
C ASN A 157 -2.44 39.16 25.84
N PHE A 158 -1.64 40.20 25.58
CA PHE A 158 -0.62 40.15 24.53
C PHE A 158 0.79 40.06 25.16
N PRO A 159 1.62 39.06 24.78
CA PRO A 159 2.95 38.89 25.36
C PRO A 159 3.89 40.01 24.90
N GLY A 160 4.16 40.98 25.77
CA GLY A 160 5.05 42.11 25.49
C GLY A 160 4.64 42.93 24.24
N ASP A 161 5.63 43.18 23.37
CA ASP A 161 5.49 43.98 22.14
C ASP A 161 5.49 43.13 20.85
N GLU A 162 6.00 41.89 20.89
CA GLU A 162 6.09 40.98 19.76
C GLU A 162 5.53 39.60 20.11
N MET A 163 4.64 39.08 19.25
CA MET A 163 4.12 37.72 19.33
C MET A 163 4.52 36.94 18.08
N ARG A 164 5.22 35.81 18.27
CA ARG A 164 5.62 34.91 17.17
C ARG A 164 4.58 33.80 17.01
N ILE A 165 4.11 33.60 15.79
CA ILE A 165 3.08 32.60 15.47
C ILE A 165 3.51 31.80 14.24
N GLY A 166 3.22 30.50 14.25
CA GLY A 166 3.41 29.63 13.10
C GLY A 166 2.48 29.97 11.94
N ARG A 167 2.95 29.83 10.70
CA ARG A 167 2.19 30.13 9.48
C ARG A 167 0.80 29.48 9.37
N ASP A 168 0.63 28.29 9.95
CA ASP A 168 -0.58 27.47 9.81
C ASP A 168 -1.41 27.38 11.11
N VAL A 169 -1.08 28.19 12.13
CA VAL A 169 -1.80 28.25 13.40
C VAL A 169 -3.02 29.17 13.23
N PRO A 170 -4.20 28.85 13.84
CA PRO A 170 -5.34 29.74 13.84
C PRO A 170 -4.95 31.14 14.31
N SER A 171 -5.44 32.14 13.59
CA SER A 171 -4.98 33.50 13.79
C SER A 171 -5.31 34.00 15.20
N PRO A 172 -4.43 34.81 15.80
CA PRO A 172 -4.60 35.23 17.18
C PRO A 172 -5.82 36.15 17.33
N ARG A 173 -6.54 35.95 18.43
CA ARG A 173 -7.62 36.84 18.87
C ARG A 173 -7.01 37.96 19.71
N ILE A 174 -7.14 39.19 19.24
CA ILE A 174 -6.68 40.39 19.94
C ILE A 174 -7.85 40.94 20.75
N LYS A 175 -7.61 41.23 22.04
CA LYS A 175 -8.56 41.90 22.93
C LYS A 175 -8.04 43.28 23.30
N VAL A 176 -8.93 44.25 23.35
CA VAL A 176 -8.65 45.65 23.72
C VAL A 176 -9.65 46.09 24.77
N ALA A 177 -9.17 46.52 25.93
CA ALA A 177 -10.01 47.06 27.01
C ALA A 177 -10.06 48.59 26.93
N ALA A 178 -11.25 49.16 27.12
CA ALA A 178 -11.47 50.58 27.28
C ALA A 178 -11.72 50.92 28.75
N TYR A 179 -10.97 51.87 29.30
CA TYR A 179 -11.09 52.28 30.70
C TYR A 179 -11.77 53.65 30.83
N GLN A 180 -12.70 53.73 31.76
CA GLN A 180 -13.45 54.90 32.16
C GLN A 180 -12.70 55.70 33.22
N TRP A 181 -12.08 55.04 34.21
CA TRP A 181 -11.37 55.73 35.29
C TRP A 181 -9.87 55.73 35.07
N VAL A 182 -9.28 56.92 34.91
CA VAL A 182 -7.84 57.07 34.72
C VAL A 182 -7.20 57.96 35.77
N TYR A 183 -5.99 57.57 36.16
CA TYR A 183 -5.15 58.28 37.12
C TYR A 183 -3.89 58.80 36.41
N ALA A 184 -3.45 60.00 36.78
CA ALA A 184 -2.28 60.62 36.19
C ALA A 184 -1.00 59.90 36.63
N ASP A 185 -0.21 59.47 35.66
CA ASP A 185 1.09 58.85 35.90
C ASP A 185 2.11 59.30 34.86
N SER A 186 3.13 60.02 35.34
CA SER A 186 4.24 60.51 34.51
C SER A 186 5.04 59.40 33.81
N LYS A 187 4.99 58.15 34.30
CA LYS A 187 5.67 57.00 33.70
C LYS A 187 4.87 56.34 32.59
N ALA A 188 3.56 56.62 32.50
CA ALA A 188 2.73 56.07 31.45
C ALA A 188 3.02 56.78 30.11
N PRO A 189 3.05 56.07 28.97
CA PRO A 189 3.40 56.65 27.66
C PRO A 189 2.54 57.85 27.24
N VAL A 190 1.31 57.90 27.75
CA VAL A 190 0.31 58.94 27.47
C VAL A 190 -0.02 59.78 28.71
N GLY A 191 0.76 59.67 29.79
CA GLY A 191 0.57 60.40 31.05
C GLY A 191 -0.60 59.92 31.92
N TRP A 192 -1.32 58.89 31.47
CA TRP A 192 -2.50 58.32 32.13
C TRP A 192 -2.38 56.80 32.17
N ARG A 193 -2.83 56.21 33.27
CA ARG A 193 -3.02 54.76 33.42
C ARG A 193 -4.39 54.46 34.05
N PRO A 194 -4.91 53.22 33.95
CA PRO A 194 -6.12 52.84 34.66
C PRO A 194 -5.98 53.11 36.17
N LEU A 195 -7.04 53.66 36.77
CA LEU A 195 -7.10 53.87 38.21
C LEU A 195 -7.15 52.50 38.91
N THR A 196 -6.22 52.20 39.81
CA THR A 196 -6.26 50.95 40.59
C THR A 196 -6.99 51.15 41.90
N TRP A 197 -7.46 50.06 42.52
CA TRP A 197 -8.18 50.10 43.79
C TRP A 197 -7.30 50.66 44.93
N ALA A 198 -5.99 50.44 44.88
CA ALA A 198 -5.04 51.02 45.82
C ALA A 198 -4.94 52.55 45.72
N ASP A 199 -5.07 53.11 44.52
CA ASP A 199 -4.92 54.56 44.25
C ASP A 199 -6.03 55.39 44.92
N LEU A 200 -7.13 54.76 45.34
CA LEU A 200 -8.20 55.42 46.08
C LEU A 200 -7.66 56.10 47.36
N LYS A 201 -6.69 55.48 48.04
CA LYS A 201 -6.04 56.05 49.23
C LYS A 201 -5.35 57.38 48.91
N ALA A 202 -4.67 57.46 47.76
CA ALA A 202 -3.99 58.68 47.32
C ALA A 202 -4.98 59.79 46.94
N LEU A 203 -6.20 59.43 46.55
CA LEU A 203 -7.31 60.35 46.33
C LEU A 203 -8.02 60.76 47.62
N GLY A 204 -7.60 60.27 48.79
CA GLY A 204 -8.27 60.53 50.08
C GLY A 204 -9.62 59.82 50.22
N VAL A 205 -9.79 58.68 49.53
CA VAL A 205 -10.95 57.78 49.65
C VAL A 205 -10.44 56.44 50.19
N ALA A 206 -10.93 56.00 51.35
CA ALA A 206 -10.51 54.71 51.89
C ALA A 206 -11.16 53.58 51.06
N PRO A 207 -10.37 52.67 50.42
CA PRO A 207 -10.93 51.57 49.65
C PRO A 207 -11.65 50.60 50.58
N PRO A 208 -12.95 50.30 50.39
CA PRO A 208 -13.62 49.27 51.16
C PRO A 208 -13.06 47.88 50.83
N GLU A 209 -13.16 46.95 51.77
CA GLU A 209 -12.78 45.56 51.56
C GLU A 209 -13.71 44.90 50.54
N LEU A 210 -13.12 44.24 49.54
CA LEU A 210 -13.87 43.57 48.49
C LEU A 210 -14.24 42.15 48.96
N PRO A 211 -15.53 41.75 48.95
CA PRO A 211 -15.99 40.43 49.39
C PRO A 211 -15.65 39.33 48.36
N LEU A 212 -14.37 39.17 48.05
CA LEU A 212 -13.87 38.31 46.97
C LEU A 212 -13.92 36.82 47.30
N GLN A 213 -13.84 36.44 48.57
CA GLN A 213 -13.90 35.03 48.99
C GLN A 213 -15.21 34.38 48.55
N SER A 214 -16.35 35.02 48.80
CA SER A 214 -17.65 34.44 48.44
C SER A 214 -17.87 34.35 46.91
N VAL A 215 -17.26 35.24 46.14
CA VAL A 215 -17.26 35.18 44.67
C VAL A 215 -16.34 34.06 44.15
N ARG A 216 -15.18 33.86 44.80
CA ARG A 216 -14.24 32.75 44.50
C ARG A 216 -14.84 31.39 44.87
N ASP A 217 -15.50 31.29 46.02
CA ASP A 217 -16.16 30.06 46.50
C ASP A 217 -17.32 29.64 45.58
N ALA A 218 -18.13 30.61 45.12
CA ALA A 218 -19.20 30.36 44.16
C ALA A 218 -18.67 29.86 42.80
N ARG A 219 -17.54 30.38 42.34
CA ARG A 219 -16.89 29.93 41.10
C ARG A 219 -16.25 28.55 41.26
N PHE A 220 -15.57 28.30 42.38
CA PHE A 220 -15.04 26.97 42.70
C PHE A 220 -16.16 25.91 42.73
N ALA A 221 -17.30 26.24 43.32
CA ALA A 221 -18.46 25.35 43.38
C ALA A 221 -19.09 25.05 42.00
N VAL A 222 -18.91 25.91 41.00
CA VAL A 222 -19.42 25.71 39.62
C VAL A 222 -18.39 25.06 38.71
N ASP A 223 -17.13 25.46 38.78
CA ASP A 223 -16.06 24.88 37.97
C ASP A 223 -15.77 23.41 38.38
N TYR A 224 -15.90 23.09 39.67
CA TYR A 224 -15.70 21.73 40.21
C TYR A 224 -16.99 21.01 40.63
N GLY A 225 -18.13 21.72 40.63
CA GLY A 225 -19.44 21.15 40.98
C GLY A 225 -19.85 19.92 40.15
N PRO A 226 -19.66 19.92 38.82
CA PRO A 226 -19.93 18.75 37.98
C PRO A 226 -19.06 17.54 38.34
N PHE A 227 -17.83 17.77 38.78
CA PHE A 227 -16.87 16.73 39.17
C PHE A 227 -17.18 16.16 40.56
N LEU A 228 -17.70 16.99 41.49
CA LEU A 228 -18.00 16.62 42.87
C LEU A 228 -19.44 16.11 43.08
N TYR A 229 -20.40 16.60 42.31
CA TYR A 229 -21.85 16.36 42.53
C TYR A 229 -22.62 15.90 41.29
N GLY A 230 -21.95 15.70 40.13
CA GLY A 230 -22.58 15.27 38.88
C GLY A 230 -23.30 16.40 38.12
N THR A 231 -23.86 16.08 36.94
CA THR A 231 -24.42 17.08 35.99
C THR A 231 -25.67 17.81 36.47
N ALA A 232 -26.31 17.35 37.56
CA ALA A 232 -27.52 17.91 38.13
C ALA A 232 -27.27 18.80 39.37
N HIS A 233 -26.07 19.39 39.51
CA HIS A 233 -25.78 20.33 40.59
C HIS A 233 -26.66 21.60 40.55
N PRO A 234 -27.22 22.05 41.68
CA PRO A 234 -28.15 23.20 41.75
C PRO A 234 -27.46 24.57 41.79
N PHE A 235 -26.14 24.62 41.58
CA PHE A 235 -25.35 25.84 41.72
C PHE A 235 -25.29 26.59 40.38
N THR A 236 -25.88 27.79 40.34
CA THR A 236 -25.67 28.76 39.26
C THR A 236 -24.73 29.85 39.77
N ALA A 237 -23.55 29.97 39.15
CA ALA A 237 -22.65 31.08 39.45
C ALA A 237 -23.06 32.30 38.62
N PRO A 238 -22.88 33.53 39.17
CA PRO A 238 -23.00 34.72 38.37
C PRO A 238 -21.96 34.71 37.24
N THR A 239 -22.36 35.23 36.08
CA THR A 239 -21.47 35.36 34.92
C THR A 239 -20.37 36.39 35.20
N LEU A 240 -19.22 35.90 35.66
CA LEU A 240 -18.02 36.72 35.87
C LEU A 240 -17.24 36.84 34.56
N PRO A 241 -16.49 37.94 34.34
CA PRO A 241 -15.59 38.07 33.20
C PRO A 241 -14.65 36.85 33.08
N GLY A 242 -14.50 36.31 31.86
CA GLY A 242 -13.82 35.03 31.61
C GLY A 242 -12.31 35.03 31.87
N ASP A 243 -11.66 36.20 31.95
CA ASP A 243 -10.21 36.32 32.12
C ASP A 243 -9.82 36.55 33.59
N ILE A 244 -9.82 35.49 34.39
CA ILE A 244 -9.20 35.50 35.75
C ILE A 244 -7.67 35.40 35.66
N THR A 245 -7.11 34.87 34.57
CA THR A 245 -5.68 34.54 34.46
C THR A 245 -4.76 35.74 34.28
N SER A 246 -5.28 36.92 33.89
CA SER A 246 -4.49 38.16 33.72
C SER A 246 -4.63 39.16 34.85
N VAL A 247 -5.32 38.78 35.94
CA VAL A 247 -5.53 39.63 37.11
C VAL A 247 -4.48 39.32 38.16
N PRO A 248 -3.75 40.31 38.71
CA PRO A 248 -2.90 40.09 39.87
C PRO A 248 -3.73 39.47 41.01
N GLU A 249 -3.20 38.44 41.68
CA GLU A 249 -3.89 37.79 42.80
C GLU A 249 -4.29 38.78 43.91
N ASP A 250 -3.59 39.91 43.97
CA ASP A 250 -3.81 41.04 44.87
C ASP A 250 -4.99 41.94 44.44
N PRO A 251 -6.07 41.99 45.24
CA PRO A 251 -7.22 42.87 45.03
C PRO A 251 -6.89 44.37 44.93
N ALA A 252 -5.78 44.80 45.54
CA ALA A 252 -5.38 46.20 45.56
C ALA A 252 -4.96 46.71 44.16
N LEU A 253 -4.51 45.81 43.28
CA LEU A 253 -4.07 46.13 41.92
C LEU A 253 -5.21 46.07 40.89
N TRP A 254 -6.45 45.80 41.31
CA TRP A 254 -7.60 45.75 40.41
C TRP A 254 -7.93 47.14 39.87
N PRO A 255 -8.18 47.29 38.56
CA PRO A 255 -8.72 48.53 38.01
C PRO A 255 -10.09 48.85 38.63
N ALA A 256 -10.32 50.12 38.96
CA ALA A 256 -11.59 50.60 39.52
C ALA A 256 -12.77 50.27 38.59
N ASP A 257 -12.58 50.38 37.27
CA ASP A 257 -13.54 49.92 36.26
C ASP A 257 -14.00 48.48 36.46
N ARG A 258 -13.06 47.57 36.76
CA ARG A 258 -13.38 46.15 36.96
C ARG A 258 -14.13 45.92 38.27
N VAL A 259 -13.81 46.70 39.31
CA VAL A 259 -14.56 46.66 40.58
C VAL A 259 -15.98 47.19 40.39
N GLU A 260 -16.15 48.27 39.63
CA GLU A 260 -17.48 48.82 39.28
C GLU A 260 -18.30 47.80 38.49
N GLN A 261 -17.69 47.19 37.48
CA GLN A 261 -18.35 46.18 36.64
C GLN A 261 -18.80 44.96 37.45
N VAL A 262 -17.93 44.42 38.31
CA VAL A 262 -18.21 43.18 39.05
C VAL A 262 -19.19 43.41 40.20
N PHE A 263 -19.06 44.50 40.96
CA PHE A 263 -19.83 44.69 42.19
C PHE A 263 -20.99 45.68 42.08
N VAL A 264 -20.97 46.60 41.10
CA VAL A 264 -22.00 47.64 40.94
C VAL A 264 -22.89 47.36 39.72
N GLN A 265 -22.31 46.98 38.57
CA GLN A 265 -23.06 46.81 37.32
C GLN A 265 -23.62 45.39 37.12
N ASN A 266 -23.06 44.37 37.77
CA ASN A 266 -23.54 42.99 37.65
C ASN A 266 -24.63 42.67 38.68
N ASP A 267 -25.88 42.63 38.20
CA ASP A 267 -27.06 42.37 39.04
C ASP A 267 -27.06 40.97 39.68
N GLU A 268 -26.44 39.96 39.03
CA GLU A 268 -26.36 38.59 39.55
C GLU A 268 -25.41 38.51 40.76
N VAL A 269 -24.28 39.20 40.69
CA VAL A 269 -23.30 39.29 41.80
C VAL A 269 -23.89 40.08 42.96
N ARG A 270 -24.64 41.16 42.69
CA ARG A 270 -25.34 41.93 43.72
C ARG A 270 -26.42 41.11 44.42
N ALA A 271 -27.20 40.34 43.66
CA ALA A 271 -28.21 39.45 44.22
C ALA A 271 -27.58 38.35 45.11
N MET A 272 -26.44 37.79 44.69
CA MET A 272 -25.71 36.77 45.46
C MET A 272 -25.13 37.32 46.76
N LEU A 273 -24.50 38.50 46.70
CA LEU A 273 -23.80 39.09 47.85
C LEU A 273 -24.73 39.86 48.81
N GLY A 274 -25.90 40.28 48.34
CA GLY A 274 -26.86 41.10 49.08
C GLY A 274 -27.40 40.46 50.37
N ALA A 275 -27.34 39.14 50.52
CA ALA A 275 -27.79 38.47 51.74
C ALA A 275 -26.82 38.60 52.93
N LYS A 276 -25.51 38.82 52.68
CA LYS A 276 -24.45 38.77 53.71
C LYS A 276 -23.53 39.99 53.73
N TYR A 277 -23.31 40.65 52.60
CA TYR A 277 -22.34 41.75 52.46
C TYR A 277 -22.98 43.03 51.91
N GLN A 278 -24.24 43.29 52.29
CA GLN A 278 -24.99 44.44 51.78
C GLN A 278 -24.34 45.78 52.19
N SER A 279 -23.80 45.87 53.42
CA SER A 279 -23.07 47.05 53.90
C SER A 279 -21.82 47.36 53.06
N GLU A 280 -21.10 46.33 52.62
CA GLU A 280 -19.88 46.43 51.84
C GLU A 280 -20.18 46.83 50.40
N LEU A 281 -21.26 46.30 49.81
CA LEU A 281 -21.74 46.72 48.48
C LEU A 281 -22.18 48.18 48.48
N GLU A 282 -22.94 48.62 49.49
CA GLU A 282 -23.35 50.02 49.65
C GLU A 282 -22.12 50.94 49.84
N ALA A 283 -21.09 50.48 50.56
CA ALA A 283 -19.83 51.21 50.70
C ALA A 283 -19.05 51.33 49.37
N ILE A 284 -19.08 50.30 48.52
CA ILE A 284 -18.48 50.33 47.18
C ILE A 284 -19.26 51.31 46.28
N GLU A 285 -20.59 51.29 46.29
CA GLU A 285 -21.41 52.23 45.52
C GLU A 285 -21.19 53.69 45.95
N GLU A 286 -21.13 53.94 47.26
CA GLU A 286 -20.82 55.26 47.81
C GLU A 286 -19.39 55.71 47.45
N THR A 287 -18.45 54.77 47.35
CA THR A 287 -17.08 55.05 46.87
C THR A 287 -17.09 55.55 45.43
N PHE A 288 -17.85 54.91 44.53
CA PHE A 288 -17.98 55.37 43.15
C PHE A 288 -18.73 56.69 43.03
N ARG A 289 -19.75 56.94 43.88
CA ARG A 289 -20.42 58.25 43.96
C ARG A 289 -19.44 59.37 44.34
N ARG A 290 -18.58 59.14 45.32
CA ARG A 290 -17.53 60.09 45.72
C ARG A 290 -16.44 60.26 44.66
N LEU A 291 -16.10 59.19 43.94
CA LEU A 291 -15.18 59.27 42.81
C LEU A 291 -15.76 60.12 41.68
N ASP A 292 -17.07 60.00 41.44
CA ASP A 292 -17.78 60.83 40.46
C ASP A 292 -17.76 62.32 40.85
N GLU A 293 -18.05 62.64 42.11
CA GLU A 293 -17.96 64.02 42.62
C GLU A 293 -16.54 64.58 42.51
N LYS A 294 -15.51 63.78 42.85
CA LYS A 294 -14.11 64.19 42.74
C LYS A 294 -13.64 64.33 41.29
N ALA A 295 -14.08 63.45 40.39
CA ALA A 295 -13.75 63.56 38.96
C ALA A 295 -14.45 64.75 38.30
N ALA A 296 -15.60 65.19 38.84
CA ALA A 296 -16.29 66.40 38.41
C ALA A 296 -15.65 67.69 38.96
N ASP A 297 -14.82 67.62 40.01
CA ASP A 297 -14.10 68.77 40.53
C ASP A 297 -13.02 69.24 39.53
N PRO A 298 -13.09 70.51 39.07
CA PRO A 298 -12.11 71.03 38.11
C PRO A 298 -10.65 70.98 38.59
N SER A 299 -10.41 71.01 39.91
CA SER A 299 -9.06 70.91 40.49
C SER A 299 -8.43 69.53 40.31
N MET A 300 -9.25 68.48 40.12
CA MET A 300 -8.79 67.10 39.93
C MET A 300 -8.55 66.77 38.45
N SER A 301 -8.83 67.69 37.54
CA SER A 301 -8.64 67.52 36.09
C SER A 301 -7.22 67.12 35.67
N ARG A 302 -6.19 67.30 36.51
CA ARG A 302 -4.80 66.90 36.23
C ARG A 302 -4.37 65.62 36.94
N THR A 303 -5.21 65.04 37.80
CA THR A 303 -4.90 63.88 38.65
C THR A 303 -5.85 62.71 38.44
N LEU A 304 -7.16 62.97 38.35
CA LEU A 304 -8.22 61.97 38.15
C LEU A 304 -9.15 62.43 37.02
N ARG A 305 -9.49 61.52 36.09
CA ARG A 305 -10.50 61.78 35.07
C ARG A 305 -11.43 60.61 34.86
N LYS A 306 -12.69 60.95 34.60
CA LYS A 306 -13.70 60.04 34.05
C LYS A 306 -13.76 60.24 32.54
N LEU A 307 -13.29 59.25 31.79
CA LEU A 307 -13.26 59.23 30.33
C LEU A 307 -14.54 58.61 29.76
N LYS A 308 -14.80 58.85 28.47
CA LYS A 308 -15.89 58.21 27.75
C LYS A 308 -15.41 56.86 27.21
N ILE A 309 -16.22 55.81 27.38
CA ILE A 309 -16.01 54.53 26.70
C ILE A 309 -16.38 54.72 25.21
N PRO A 310 -15.48 54.44 24.25
CA PRO A 310 -15.77 54.55 22.82
C PRO A 310 -16.93 53.66 22.39
N ASP A 311 -17.82 54.18 21.53
CA ASP A 311 -18.91 53.39 20.95
C ASP A 311 -18.40 52.40 19.90
N GLU A 312 -17.28 52.72 19.24
CA GLU A 312 -16.61 51.86 18.26
C GLU A 312 -15.08 51.86 18.51
N VAL A 313 -14.48 50.66 18.43
CA VAL A 313 -13.01 50.48 18.48
C VAL A 313 -12.56 49.79 17.19
N GLU A 314 -11.59 50.39 16.51
CA GLU A 314 -11.05 49.92 15.24
C GLU A 314 -9.63 49.39 15.44
N LEU A 315 -9.34 48.22 14.87
CA LEU A 315 -8.02 47.62 14.82
C LEU A 315 -7.41 47.86 13.44
N ASN A 316 -6.32 48.61 13.42
CA ASN A 316 -5.56 48.91 12.22
C ASN A 316 -4.29 48.07 12.20
N TYR A 317 -4.16 47.16 11.23
CA TYR A 317 -2.97 46.35 11.05
C TYR A 317 -2.41 46.43 9.63
N TRP A 318 -1.08 46.40 9.52
CA TRP A 318 -0.36 46.52 8.26
C TRP A 318 0.94 45.71 8.22
N GLY A 319 1.25 45.15 7.05
CA GLY A 319 2.48 44.43 6.72
C GLY A 319 3.18 45.07 5.52
N ALA A 320 3.98 44.31 4.78
CA ALA A 320 4.65 44.81 3.58
C ALA A 320 3.68 44.95 2.40
N LYS A 321 2.65 44.10 2.32
CA LYS A 321 1.66 44.09 1.24
C LYS A 321 0.23 44.31 1.73
N THR A 322 -0.02 44.13 3.01
CA THR A 322 -1.35 44.12 3.61
C THR A 322 -1.59 45.40 4.41
N ARG A 323 -2.76 46.02 4.26
CA ARG A 323 -3.23 47.09 5.15
C ARG A 323 -4.73 46.92 5.33
N VAL A 324 -5.16 46.71 6.57
CA VAL A 324 -6.55 46.41 6.89
C VAL A 324 -6.98 47.19 8.12
N GLU A 325 -8.18 47.74 8.02
CA GLU A 325 -8.91 48.39 9.11
C GLU A 325 -10.11 47.51 9.45
N MET A 326 -10.19 47.05 10.69
CA MET A 326 -11.23 46.11 11.14
C MET A 326 -11.91 46.65 12.39
N LYS A 327 -13.24 46.71 12.38
CA LYS A 327 -14.00 47.03 13.61
C LYS A 327 -13.93 45.85 14.57
N LEU A 328 -13.52 46.10 15.81
CA LEU A 328 -13.56 45.11 16.86
C LEU A 328 -15.01 44.92 17.31
N ARG A 329 -15.36 43.68 17.65
CA ARG A 329 -16.67 43.38 18.22
C ARG A 329 -16.63 43.71 19.70
N ALA A 330 -17.57 44.55 20.15
CA ALA A 330 -17.77 44.77 21.56
C ALA A 330 -18.17 43.45 22.24
N GLU A 331 -17.39 43.09 23.24
CA GLU A 331 -17.71 42.04 24.20
C GLU A 331 -18.22 42.70 25.48
N GLY A 332 -18.73 41.90 26.43
CA GLY A 332 -19.06 42.43 27.75
C GLY A 332 -17.83 43.05 28.42
N ASN A 333 -18.06 43.93 29.41
CA ASN A 333 -17.03 44.49 30.28
C ASN A 333 -16.09 45.52 29.64
N ASN A 334 -16.58 46.33 28.68
CA ASN A 334 -15.79 47.35 27.98
C ASN A 334 -14.57 46.80 27.22
N GLU A 335 -14.58 45.50 26.92
CA GLU A 335 -13.57 44.84 26.11
C GLU A 335 -14.10 44.68 24.68
N CYS A 336 -13.24 44.90 23.70
CA CYS A 336 -13.53 44.68 22.29
C CYS A 336 -12.54 43.65 21.76
N ALA A 337 -13.02 42.62 21.05
CA ALA A 337 -12.16 41.60 20.49
C ALA A 337 -12.31 41.45 18.98
N GLY A 338 -11.23 40.99 18.34
CA GLY A 338 -11.20 40.72 16.92
C GLY A 338 -10.12 39.69 16.60
N THR A 339 -10.39 38.84 15.61
CA THR A 339 -9.43 37.84 15.13
C THR A 339 -8.74 38.38 13.89
N LEU A 340 -7.40 38.33 13.84
CA LEU A 340 -6.64 38.75 12.67
C LEU A 340 -6.77 37.75 11.52
N SER A 341 -7.75 37.88 10.63
CA SER A 341 -7.96 36.92 9.54
C SER A 341 -6.77 36.85 8.56
N ASP A 342 -6.34 35.63 8.18
CA ASP A 342 -5.42 35.33 7.06
C ASP A 342 -4.06 36.07 7.08
N LEU A 343 -3.34 35.98 8.20
CA LEU A 343 -1.97 36.50 8.29
C LEU A 343 -1.00 35.72 7.40
N LYS A 344 -0.68 36.27 6.23
CA LYS A 344 0.29 35.70 5.27
C LYS A 344 1.71 36.26 5.42
N GLU A 345 1.87 37.30 6.24
CA GLU A 345 3.12 37.99 6.49
C GLU A 345 3.15 38.53 7.92
N THR A 346 4.34 38.96 8.37
CA THR A 346 4.51 39.67 9.63
C THR A 346 3.78 41.02 9.58
N VAL A 347 2.94 41.29 10.57
CA VAL A 347 2.10 42.49 10.63
C VAL A 347 2.34 43.28 11.91
N LYS A 348 2.21 44.61 11.82
CA LYS A 348 2.14 45.52 12.95
C LYS A 348 0.72 46.02 13.11
N PHE A 349 0.27 46.26 14.34
CA PHE A 349 -1.08 46.74 14.59
C PHE A 349 -1.17 47.72 15.75
N HIS A 350 -2.19 48.56 15.72
CA HIS A 350 -2.65 49.35 16.86
C HIS A 350 -4.18 49.44 16.84
N ALA A 351 -4.79 49.62 18.01
CA ALA A 351 -6.21 49.88 18.14
C ALA A 351 -6.47 51.39 18.28
N ARG A 352 -7.59 51.85 17.72
CA ARG A 352 -8.06 53.22 17.73
C ARG A 352 -9.46 53.27 18.31
N GLY A 353 -9.70 54.21 19.20
CA GLY A 353 -11.04 54.55 19.68
C GLY A 353 -11.11 56.03 20.00
N GLU A 354 -12.17 56.71 19.52
CA GLU A 354 -12.31 58.16 19.63
C GLU A 354 -11.04 58.91 19.15
N ASN A 355 -10.28 59.52 20.06
CA ASN A 355 -9.04 60.26 19.79
C ASN A 355 -7.77 59.61 20.37
N TYR A 356 -7.84 58.32 20.71
CA TYR A 356 -6.77 57.54 21.30
C TYR A 356 -6.27 56.43 20.36
N TYR A 357 -4.95 56.19 20.38
CA TYR A 357 -4.28 55.12 19.65
C TYR A 357 -3.42 54.33 20.65
N THR A 358 -3.51 53.00 20.61
CA THR A 358 -2.64 52.15 21.43
C THR A 358 -1.21 52.16 20.89
N PRO A 359 -0.20 51.79 21.70
CA PRO A 359 1.14 51.47 21.21
C PRO A 359 1.07 50.41 20.11
N THR A 360 1.98 50.51 19.14
CA THR A 360 2.05 49.56 18.02
C THR A 360 2.68 48.26 18.49
N LYS A 361 2.00 47.14 18.27
CA LYS A 361 2.49 45.78 18.56
C LYS A 361 2.74 45.00 17.27
N GLN A 362 3.54 43.94 17.32
CA GLN A 362 3.94 43.15 16.16
C GLN A 362 3.56 41.67 16.30
N VAL A 363 3.05 41.08 15.22
CA VAL A 363 2.86 39.63 15.08
C VAL A 363 3.78 39.12 13.99
N THR A 364 4.79 38.34 14.36
CA THR A 364 5.80 37.79 13.45
C THR A 364 5.42 36.37 13.03
N LEU A 365 5.38 36.15 11.71
CA LEU A 365 5.05 34.85 11.14
C LEU A 365 6.33 34.02 10.98
N VAL A 366 6.42 32.92 11.72
CA VAL A 366 7.57 32.01 11.70
C VAL A 366 7.18 30.74 10.93
N PRO A 367 8.04 30.22 10.03
CA PRO A 367 7.76 28.96 9.35
C PRO A 367 7.76 27.79 10.36
N PRO A 368 6.89 26.78 10.18
CA PRO A 368 6.92 25.59 11.04
C PRO A 368 8.21 24.77 10.82
N PRO A 369 8.66 24.01 11.84
CA PRO A 369 9.82 23.12 11.69
C PRO A 369 9.53 22.04 10.63
N MET A 370 10.47 21.84 9.71
CA MET A 370 10.35 20.85 8.66
C MET A 370 11.48 19.82 8.77
N LEU A 371 11.19 18.59 8.33
CA LEU A 371 12.23 17.58 8.12
C LEU A 371 12.99 17.95 6.85
N THR A 372 14.31 18.13 6.96
CA THR A 372 15.23 18.32 5.83
C THR A 372 15.61 16.99 5.21
N GLU A 373 15.74 15.97 6.04
CA GLU A 373 16.13 14.63 5.65
C GLU A 373 15.31 13.62 6.45
N LEU A 374 14.83 12.59 5.76
CA LEU A 374 14.21 11.41 6.36
C LEU A 374 14.81 10.20 5.66
N LYS A 375 15.51 9.36 6.39
CA LYS A 375 16.16 8.16 5.88
C LYS A 375 15.88 6.98 6.80
N ARG A 376 16.14 5.77 6.31
CA ARG A 376 15.96 4.55 7.09
C ARG A 376 17.02 3.51 6.77
N ASP A 377 17.35 2.72 7.78
CA ASP A 377 18.11 1.49 7.62
C ASP A 377 17.11 0.33 7.67
N GLU A 378 17.10 -0.51 6.64
CA GLU A 378 16.19 -1.66 6.54
C GLU A 378 16.96 -2.96 6.76
N PHE A 379 16.38 -3.88 7.52
CA PHE A 379 16.93 -5.19 7.82
C PHE A 379 15.98 -6.25 7.26
N HIS A 380 16.21 -6.65 6.01
CA HIS A 380 15.35 -7.57 5.28
C HIS A 380 15.76 -9.03 5.52
N PRO A 381 14.84 -9.99 5.54
CA PRO A 381 15.21 -11.41 5.52
C PRO A 381 16.14 -11.74 4.34
N ALA A 382 17.24 -12.46 4.61
CA ALA A 382 18.27 -12.72 3.60
C ALA A 382 17.79 -13.60 2.45
N TYR A 383 16.78 -14.45 2.69
CA TYR A 383 16.23 -15.38 1.70
C TYR A 383 15.62 -14.67 0.48
N LEU A 384 15.20 -13.39 0.63
CA LEU A 384 14.62 -12.59 -0.45
C LEU A 384 15.63 -12.24 -1.57
N TYR A 385 16.92 -12.33 -1.27
CA TYR A 385 18.00 -11.86 -2.15
C TYR A 385 19.04 -12.92 -2.46
N HIS A 386 19.18 -13.89 -1.56
CA HIS A 386 20.23 -14.89 -1.61
C HIS A 386 19.65 -16.29 -1.65
N LYS A 387 20.18 -17.12 -2.54
CA LYS A 387 19.86 -18.54 -2.56
C LYS A 387 20.39 -19.26 -1.33
N ALA A 388 19.85 -20.46 -1.07
CA ALA A 388 20.30 -21.28 0.04
C ALA A 388 21.80 -21.61 -0.09
N PRO A 389 22.56 -21.48 1.00
CA PRO A 389 23.99 -21.77 0.99
C PRO A 389 24.25 -23.26 0.80
N PHE A 390 25.39 -23.55 0.19
CA PHE A 390 25.85 -24.91 -0.07
C PHE A 390 25.98 -25.73 1.22
N ALA A 391 25.59 -27.00 1.15
CA ALA A 391 25.78 -27.97 2.21
C ALA A 391 26.05 -29.37 1.63
N GLU A 392 26.85 -30.16 2.34
CA GLU A 392 27.17 -31.53 1.93
C GLU A 392 25.92 -32.42 1.95
N ALA A 393 25.75 -33.25 0.91
CA ALA A 393 24.56 -34.09 0.75
C ALA A 393 24.30 -35.04 1.93
N ARG A 394 25.35 -35.43 2.68
CA ARG A 394 25.22 -36.34 3.83
C ARG A 394 24.46 -35.72 5.01
N THR A 395 24.51 -34.40 5.15
CA THR A 395 23.86 -33.66 6.25
C THR A 395 22.47 -33.16 5.90
N LEU A 396 22.04 -33.31 4.65
CA LEU A 396 20.77 -32.78 4.14
C LEU A 396 19.62 -33.79 4.23
N PRO A 397 18.37 -33.31 4.45
CA PRO A 397 17.16 -34.10 4.25
C PRO A 397 17.09 -34.68 2.83
N GLU A 398 16.43 -35.84 2.65
CA GLU A 398 16.35 -36.55 1.37
C GLU A 398 15.94 -35.66 0.20
N GLU A 399 14.96 -34.80 0.42
CA GLU A 399 14.40 -33.89 -0.59
C GLU A 399 15.35 -32.74 -0.99
N GLN A 400 16.40 -32.47 -0.22
CA GLN A 400 17.37 -31.39 -0.47
C GLN A 400 18.71 -31.92 -1.00
N LYS A 401 18.97 -33.24 -0.85
CA LYS A 401 20.19 -33.88 -1.35
C LYS A 401 20.50 -33.56 -2.81
N PRO A 402 19.53 -33.52 -3.76
CA PRO A 402 19.84 -33.20 -5.15
C PRO A 402 20.41 -31.79 -5.33
N TYR A 403 19.88 -30.81 -4.58
CA TYR A 403 20.21 -29.39 -4.73
C TYR A 403 21.48 -28.97 -3.99
N GLN A 404 21.99 -29.80 -3.07
CA GLN A 404 23.20 -29.55 -2.28
C GLN A 404 23.19 -28.19 -1.57
N ALA A 405 22.01 -27.76 -1.11
CA ALA A 405 21.82 -26.48 -0.43
C ALA A 405 20.95 -26.65 0.81
N ASP A 406 21.25 -25.88 1.85
CA ASP A 406 20.58 -25.91 3.15
C ASP A 406 19.85 -24.59 3.42
N PRO A 407 18.52 -24.52 3.17
CA PRO A 407 17.72 -23.33 3.40
C PRO A 407 17.69 -22.91 4.88
N ALA A 408 17.84 -23.85 5.82
CA ALA A 408 17.71 -23.55 7.25
C ALA A 408 18.79 -22.57 7.74
N LYS A 409 19.94 -22.50 7.06
CA LYS A 409 21.01 -21.54 7.36
C LYS A 409 20.65 -20.08 7.03
N LEU A 410 19.60 -19.83 6.24
CA LEU A 410 19.11 -18.48 5.94
C LEU A 410 18.14 -17.96 7.00
N LYS A 411 17.60 -18.84 7.87
CA LYS A 411 16.59 -18.47 8.85
C LYS A 411 17.18 -17.52 9.92
N GLY A 412 16.53 -16.40 10.16
CA GLY A 412 16.94 -15.34 11.08
C GLY A 412 18.08 -14.46 10.56
N VAL A 413 18.64 -14.74 9.37
CA VAL A 413 19.72 -13.95 8.78
C VAL A 413 19.11 -12.78 8.02
N LYS A 414 19.65 -11.57 8.23
CA LYS A 414 19.14 -10.35 7.59
C LYS A 414 20.17 -9.70 6.67
N HIS A 415 19.69 -9.21 5.52
CA HIS A 415 20.41 -8.34 4.62
C HIS A 415 20.12 -6.88 4.99
N ILE A 416 21.18 -6.09 5.16
CA ILE A 416 21.12 -4.74 5.72
C ILE A 416 21.23 -3.74 4.57
N LEU A 417 20.20 -2.91 4.41
CA LEU A 417 20.15 -1.80 3.46
C LEU A 417 20.23 -0.49 4.24
N ARG A 418 21.40 0.15 4.22
CA ARG A 418 21.62 1.41 4.95
C ARG A 418 21.24 2.62 4.12
N ASP A 419 20.96 3.73 4.80
CA ASP A 419 20.76 5.07 4.24
C ASP A 419 19.71 5.13 3.11
N GLN A 420 18.62 4.36 3.22
CA GLN A 420 17.52 4.41 2.26
C GLN A 420 16.72 5.71 2.45
N ALA A 421 16.80 6.62 1.47
CA ALA A 421 16.10 7.89 1.53
C ALA A 421 14.58 7.69 1.48
N ILE A 422 13.84 8.45 2.30
CA ILE A 422 12.38 8.51 2.26
C ILE A 422 11.99 9.83 1.60
N SER A 423 11.12 9.75 0.58
CA SER A 423 10.67 10.97 -0.06
C SER A 423 9.89 11.86 0.91
N LEU A 424 10.29 13.12 0.94
CA LEU A 424 9.61 14.20 1.65
C LEU A 424 8.70 15.03 0.72
N THR A 425 8.61 14.66 -0.56
CA THR A 425 7.74 15.35 -1.54
C THR A 425 6.30 14.86 -1.43
N GLY A 426 5.34 15.78 -1.38
CA GLY A 426 3.91 15.48 -1.25
C GLY A 426 3.42 15.46 0.21
N ASP A 427 2.12 15.22 0.38
CA ASP A 427 1.43 15.38 1.67
C ASP A 427 1.78 14.29 2.70
N LYS A 428 2.19 13.10 2.23
CA LYS A 428 2.59 11.96 3.07
C LYS A 428 3.84 11.27 2.55
N SER A 429 4.67 10.80 3.47
CA SER A 429 5.83 9.98 3.14
C SER A 429 5.44 8.52 3.10
N ARG A 430 5.48 7.91 1.91
CA ARG A 430 5.15 6.50 1.70
C ARG A 430 6.37 5.71 1.26
N PHE A 431 6.54 4.52 1.83
CA PHE A 431 7.51 3.53 1.36
C PHE A 431 7.02 2.11 1.68
N ASP A 432 7.56 1.14 0.94
CA ASP A 432 7.18 -0.26 1.02
C ASP A 432 8.34 -1.07 1.61
N ILE A 433 8.04 -2.03 2.51
CA ILE A 433 9.00 -2.93 3.15
C ILE A 433 8.51 -4.38 3.08
N PRO A 434 9.38 -5.39 2.94
CA PRO A 434 8.96 -6.78 2.96
C PRO A 434 8.50 -7.22 4.35
N PHE A 435 7.58 -8.18 4.39
CA PHE A 435 7.11 -8.80 5.63
C PHE A 435 8.27 -9.37 6.44
N GLY A 436 8.26 -9.14 7.76
CA GLY A 436 9.31 -9.61 8.67
C GLY A 436 10.56 -8.72 8.72
N ALA A 437 10.62 -7.63 7.94
CA ALA A 437 11.71 -6.67 8.03
C ALA A 437 11.70 -5.91 9.37
N GLU A 438 12.89 -5.53 9.84
CA GLU A 438 13.06 -4.50 10.86
C GLU A 438 13.55 -3.21 10.19
N LEU A 439 13.25 -2.06 10.78
CA LEU A 439 13.75 -0.81 10.27
C LEU A 439 14.12 0.17 11.38
N VAL A 440 15.12 1.00 11.11
CA VAL A 440 15.47 2.14 11.95
C VAL A 440 15.23 3.40 11.15
N LEU A 441 14.41 4.30 11.68
CA LEU A 441 14.03 5.56 11.05
C LEU A 441 14.89 6.70 11.61
N TYR A 442 15.47 7.50 10.73
CA TYR A 442 16.25 8.69 11.08
C TYR A 442 15.63 9.92 10.42
N GLY A 443 15.39 10.97 11.21
CA GLY A 443 14.91 12.25 10.73
C GLY A 443 15.81 13.40 11.18
N LYS A 444 16.00 14.40 10.33
CA LYS A 444 16.73 15.63 10.68
C LYS A 444 15.87 16.85 10.40
N SER A 445 15.65 17.69 11.41
CA SER A 445 14.91 18.94 11.28
C SER A 445 15.80 20.11 10.85
N ASP A 446 15.22 21.10 10.17
CA ASP A 446 15.84 22.38 9.83
C ASP A 446 16.07 23.31 11.03
N LYS A 447 15.32 23.09 12.11
CA LYS A 447 15.33 23.89 13.34
C LYS A 447 15.63 23.05 14.58
N GLU A 448 16.00 23.72 15.66
CA GLU A 448 16.13 23.11 16.98
C GLU A 448 14.75 22.73 17.55
N LEU A 449 14.64 21.46 17.97
CA LEU A 449 13.43 20.86 18.48
C LEU A 449 13.45 20.82 20.01
N THR A 450 12.31 21.15 20.61
CA THR A 450 12.07 20.98 22.06
C THR A 450 11.38 19.66 22.36
N GLU A 451 10.51 19.21 21.45
CA GLU A 451 9.71 18.00 21.61
C GLU A 451 9.51 17.33 20.25
N ALA A 452 9.68 16.02 20.21
CA ALA A 452 9.44 15.18 19.03
C ALA A 452 8.71 13.91 19.47
N MET A 453 7.62 13.57 18.79
CA MET A 453 6.78 12.42 19.13
C MET A 453 6.28 11.70 17.88
N LEU A 454 6.03 10.40 17.99
CA LEU A 454 5.22 9.67 17.04
C LEU A 454 3.79 9.60 17.55
N LEU A 455 2.85 10.00 16.69
CA LEU A 455 1.42 9.92 16.92
C LEU A 455 0.86 8.73 16.12
N PRO A 456 0.73 7.54 16.73
CA PRO A 456 0.16 6.38 16.07
C PRO A 456 -1.29 6.62 15.63
N LYS A 457 -1.69 6.09 14.46
CA LYS A 457 -3.09 6.08 14.03
C LYS A 457 -3.84 4.86 14.59
N GLN A 458 -5.11 5.05 14.95
CA GLN A 458 -5.99 4.00 15.46
C GLN A 458 -5.92 2.73 14.59
N GLY A 459 -5.66 1.58 15.21
CA GLY A 459 -5.67 0.28 14.54
C GLY A 459 -4.51 -0.01 13.58
N LYS A 460 -3.65 0.98 13.31
CA LYS A 460 -2.64 0.93 12.25
C LYS A 460 -1.20 1.09 12.75
N PHE A 461 -0.92 0.86 14.02
CA PHE A 461 0.45 0.89 14.55
C PHE A 461 0.83 -0.46 15.16
N PRO A 462 2.08 -0.96 14.97
CA PRO A 462 2.52 -2.24 15.52
C PRO A 462 2.73 -2.15 17.03
N GLY A 463 2.36 -3.20 17.76
CA GLY A 463 2.50 -3.26 19.22
C GLY A 463 1.39 -2.55 20.01
N ILE A 464 0.40 -1.96 19.34
CA ILE A 464 -0.78 -1.35 19.94
C ILE A 464 -2.02 -2.13 19.49
N ASP A 465 -2.86 -2.51 20.46
CA ASP A 465 -4.08 -3.24 20.19
C ASP A 465 -5.02 -2.43 19.29
N PRO A 466 -5.62 -3.05 18.26
CA PRO A 466 -6.41 -2.32 17.28
C PRO A 466 -7.70 -1.69 17.83
N GLU A 467 -8.14 -2.10 19.01
CA GLU A 467 -9.31 -1.55 19.71
C GLU A 467 -9.03 -0.23 20.44
N VAL A 468 -7.76 0.17 20.58
CA VAL A 468 -7.38 1.43 21.24
C VAL A 468 -7.68 2.61 20.31
N THR A 469 -8.71 3.39 20.66
CA THR A 469 -9.22 4.52 19.86
C THR A 469 -8.28 5.72 19.79
N ASP A 470 -7.51 5.97 20.86
CA ASP A 470 -6.55 7.06 20.94
C ASP A 470 -5.24 6.56 21.56
N PRO A 471 -4.29 6.09 20.75
CA PRO A 471 -3.05 5.51 21.26
C PRO A 471 -2.09 6.58 21.78
N ASP A 472 -1.46 6.31 22.93
CA ASP A 472 -0.55 7.26 23.58
C ASP A 472 0.62 7.68 22.66
N PRO A 473 0.95 8.99 22.61
CA PRO A 473 2.10 9.49 21.88
C PRO A 473 3.42 8.87 22.35
N ILE A 474 4.28 8.49 21.41
CA ILE A 474 5.59 7.91 21.70
C ILE A 474 6.65 9.01 21.59
N VAL A 475 7.29 9.39 22.70
CA VAL A 475 8.37 10.39 22.72
C VAL A 475 9.61 9.87 21.99
N LEU A 476 10.18 10.70 21.11
CA LEU A 476 11.42 10.42 20.39
C LEU A 476 12.60 11.13 21.07
N PRO A 477 13.75 10.45 21.26
CA PRO A 477 14.96 11.12 21.71
C PRO A 477 15.46 12.11 20.65
N ILE A 478 15.86 13.31 21.09
CA ILE A 478 16.39 14.38 20.22
C ILE A 478 17.91 14.45 20.43
N GLU A 479 18.68 14.10 19.41
CA GLU A 479 20.14 14.16 19.41
C GLU A 479 20.63 15.45 18.72
N GLY A 480 21.50 16.20 19.41
CA GLY A 480 22.09 17.44 18.88
C GLY A 480 21.05 18.53 18.54
N GLY A 481 19.87 18.50 19.17
CA GLY A 481 18.78 19.45 18.96
C GLY A 481 18.02 19.31 17.64
N HIS A 482 18.49 18.50 16.69
CA HIS A 482 17.93 18.46 15.32
C HIS A 482 17.61 17.05 14.81
N SER A 483 18.22 16.01 15.38
CA SER A 483 18.10 14.65 14.86
C SER A 483 17.18 13.80 15.74
N ILE A 484 16.35 12.97 15.11
CA ILE A 484 15.46 12.03 15.77
C ILE A 484 15.72 10.63 15.22
N GLN A 485 15.65 9.63 16.11
CA GLN A 485 15.78 8.21 15.75
C GLN A 485 14.63 7.41 16.35
N PHE A 486 14.13 6.44 15.59
CA PHE A 486 13.17 5.47 16.08
C PHE A 486 13.37 4.08 15.49
N ASP A 487 13.41 3.06 16.35
CA ASP A 487 13.63 1.69 15.96
C ASP A 487 12.30 0.94 15.89
N PHE A 488 12.03 0.23 14.79
CA PHE A 488 10.93 -0.74 14.68
C PHE A 488 11.54 -2.15 14.67
N THR A 489 11.60 -2.79 15.83
CA THR A 489 12.26 -4.10 15.99
C THR A 489 11.36 -5.12 16.68
N ALA A 490 11.71 -6.41 16.60
CA ALA A 490 11.02 -7.42 17.40
C ALA A 490 11.27 -7.19 18.91
N ALA A 491 12.46 -6.69 19.28
CA ALA A 491 12.86 -6.46 20.67
C ALA A 491 11.95 -5.47 21.40
N ASN A 492 11.49 -4.42 20.72
CA ASN A 492 10.57 -3.44 21.29
C ASN A 492 9.08 -3.75 21.01
N LYS A 493 8.76 -4.95 20.50
CA LYS A 493 7.42 -5.40 20.10
C LYS A 493 6.72 -4.50 19.08
N ARG A 494 7.49 -3.73 18.29
CA ARG A 494 6.97 -2.79 17.28
C ARG A 494 7.42 -3.17 15.86
N GLN A 495 7.80 -4.43 15.65
CA GLN A 495 8.10 -4.96 14.32
C GLN A 495 6.88 -4.80 13.41
N ILE A 496 7.14 -4.38 12.18
CA ILE A 496 6.08 -4.07 11.23
C ILE A 496 5.62 -5.35 10.54
N THR A 497 4.44 -5.82 10.92
CA THR A 497 3.80 -7.01 10.34
C THR A 497 2.57 -6.67 9.49
N ARG A 498 2.03 -5.46 9.64
CA ARG A 498 0.85 -4.95 8.92
C ARG A 498 1.12 -3.53 8.41
N GLN A 499 0.31 -3.08 7.45
CA GLN A 499 0.33 -1.69 7.00
C GLN A 499 0.27 -0.75 8.20
N THR A 500 1.26 0.15 8.29
CA THR A 500 1.48 1.00 9.45
C THR A 500 1.36 2.48 9.09
N GLU A 501 0.59 3.24 9.86
CA GLU A 501 0.38 4.67 9.66
C GLU A 501 0.57 5.44 10.98
N PHE A 502 1.34 6.52 10.94
CA PHE A 502 1.59 7.41 12.07
C PHE A 502 1.98 8.81 11.60
N ASP A 503 1.86 9.81 12.47
CA ASP A 503 2.35 11.16 12.21
C ASP A 503 3.60 11.42 13.05
N ILE A 504 4.66 11.96 12.45
CA ILE A 504 5.79 12.52 13.17
C ILE A 504 5.39 13.94 13.60
N PHE A 505 5.27 14.17 14.90
CA PHE A 505 5.01 15.46 15.50
C PHE A 505 6.31 16.11 15.95
N LEU A 506 6.52 17.37 15.57
CA LEU A 506 7.71 18.15 15.91
C LEU A 506 7.28 19.49 16.52
N ARG A 507 8.01 19.95 17.52
CA ARG A 507 7.84 21.28 18.14
C ARG A 507 9.20 21.97 18.25
N ASP A 508 9.28 23.20 17.74
CA ASP A 508 10.51 24.00 17.79
C ASP A 508 10.65 24.82 19.09
N THR A 509 11.76 25.56 19.23
CA THR A 509 12.02 26.48 20.34
C THR A 509 11.10 27.70 20.38
N ASP A 510 10.51 28.10 19.24
CA ASP A 510 9.55 29.21 19.15
C ASP A 510 8.12 28.74 19.51
N GLY A 511 7.92 27.46 19.83
CA GLY A 511 6.62 26.87 20.17
C GLY A 511 5.75 26.54 18.94
N VAL A 512 6.30 26.60 17.73
CA VAL A 512 5.62 26.24 16.49
C VAL A 512 5.67 24.72 16.32
N THR A 513 4.54 24.14 15.90
CA THR A 513 4.39 22.69 15.73
C THR A 513 4.22 22.31 14.27
N SER A 514 4.66 21.10 13.92
CA SER A 514 4.39 20.50 12.61
C SER A 514 4.08 19.02 12.74
N LYS A 515 3.34 18.49 11.77
CA LYS A 515 2.99 17.07 11.67
C LYS A 515 3.33 16.55 10.29
N ARG A 516 4.01 15.41 10.21
CA ARG A 516 4.33 14.72 8.97
C ARG A 516 3.74 13.31 8.97
N PRO A 517 2.70 13.01 8.16
CA PRO A 517 2.16 11.66 8.07
C PRO A 517 3.11 10.74 7.30
N VAL A 518 3.32 9.54 7.85
CA VAL A 518 4.14 8.47 7.29
C VAL A 518 3.28 7.21 7.13
N GLN A 519 3.37 6.59 5.97
CA GLN A 519 2.67 5.36 5.63
C GLN A 519 3.68 4.29 5.20
N ILE A 520 3.68 3.17 5.90
CA ILE A 520 4.53 2.02 5.64
C ILE A 520 3.64 0.90 5.13
N VAL A 521 3.89 0.44 3.90
CA VAL A 521 3.17 -0.69 3.30
C VAL A 521 4.03 -1.93 3.43
N VAL A 522 3.42 -3.03 3.85
CA VAL A 522 4.11 -4.32 3.98
C VAL A 522 3.85 -5.14 2.72
N GLU A 523 4.92 -5.59 2.07
CA GLU A 523 4.87 -6.55 0.97
C GLU A 523 4.93 -7.96 1.54
N GLU A 524 3.84 -8.70 1.41
CA GLU A 524 3.80 -10.13 1.72
C GLU A 524 4.40 -10.95 0.58
N ASP A 525 5.16 -11.98 0.97
CA ASP A 525 5.76 -12.98 0.09
C ASP A 525 4.69 -13.95 -0.41
N ARG A 526 4.61 -14.16 -1.72
CA ARG A 526 3.53 -14.98 -2.31
C ARG A 526 4.04 -16.38 -2.60
N PRO A 527 3.21 -17.42 -2.46
CA PRO A 527 3.61 -18.75 -2.88
C PRO A 527 3.81 -18.79 -4.40
N PRO A 528 4.65 -19.72 -4.89
CA PRO A 528 5.02 -19.77 -6.29
C PRO A 528 3.83 -20.19 -7.16
N GLU A 529 3.78 -19.66 -8.38
CA GLU A 529 2.78 -20.02 -9.38
C GLU A 529 3.36 -21.00 -10.41
N VAL A 530 2.69 -22.14 -10.55
CA VAL A 530 3.04 -23.21 -11.47
C VAL A 530 1.99 -23.25 -12.59
N ASP A 531 2.31 -22.62 -13.72
CA ASP A 531 1.49 -22.64 -14.93
C ASP A 531 2.14 -23.59 -15.92
N VAL A 532 1.73 -24.86 -15.90
CA VAL A 532 2.28 -25.88 -16.80
C VAL A 532 1.15 -26.55 -17.55
N VAL A 533 1.38 -26.88 -18.81
CA VAL A 533 0.44 -27.59 -19.68
C VAL A 533 1.20 -28.68 -20.43
N VAL A 534 0.64 -29.89 -20.48
CA VAL A 534 1.18 -31.01 -21.26
C VAL A 534 0.98 -30.76 -22.74
N ASP A 535 2.02 -30.97 -23.54
CA ASP A 535 1.99 -30.82 -25.00
C ASP A 535 2.04 -32.18 -25.70
N VAL A 536 1.65 -32.22 -26.98
CA VAL A 536 1.76 -33.35 -27.93
C VAL A 536 0.93 -34.61 -27.59
N ILE A 537 0.84 -34.99 -26.32
CA ILE A 537 0.18 -36.22 -25.86
C ILE A 537 -1.33 -36.07 -25.93
N ARG A 538 -2.01 -37.03 -26.56
CA ARG A 538 -3.47 -37.03 -26.68
C ARG A 538 -4.18 -37.22 -25.34
N LYS A 539 -5.32 -36.54 -25.17
CA LYS A 539 -6.24 -36.69 -24.02
C LYS A 539 -7.49 -37.45 -24.46
N VAL A 540 -7.72 -38.63 -23.89
CA VAL A 540 -8.88 -39.50 -24.18
C VAL A 540 -9.68 -39.67 -22.90
N ALA A 541 -10.98 -39.37 -22.93
CA ALA A 541 -11.90 -39.49 -21.80
C ALA A 541 -11.40 -38.81 -20.49
N GLY A 542 -10.69 -37.69 -20.62
CA GLY A 542 -10.15 -36.93 -19.48
C GLY A 542 -8.75 -37.34 -19.02
N THR A 543 -8.17 -38.43 -19.56
CA THR A 543 -6.82 -38.91 -19.22
C THR A 543 -5.86 -38.81 -20.42
N TYR A 544 -4.60 -38.48 -20.17
CA TYR A 544 -3.55 -38.49 -21.19
C TYR A 544 -3.10 -39.92 -21.50
N LEU A 545 -2.87 -40.26 -22.77
CA LEU A 545 -2.50 -41.61 -23.18
C LEU A 545 -1.03 -41.66 -23.62
N CYS A 546 -0.18 -42.43 -22.94
CA CYS A 546 1.23 -42.56 -23.31
C CYS A 546 1.80 -43.96 -23.04
N THR A 547 2.99 -44.26 -23.56
CA THR A 547 3.69 -45.53 -23.33
C THR A 547 4.54 -45.47 -22.05
N PRO A 548 4.87 -46.61 -21.41
CA PRO A 548 5.80 -46.68 -20.28
C PRO A 548 7.21 -46.13 -20.53
N GLN A 549 7.58 -45.88 -21.79
CA GLN A 549 8.90 -45.35 -22.17
C GLN A 549 8.85 -43.90 -22.64
N ALA A 550 7.67 -43.28 -22.59
CA ALA A 550 7.45 -41.94 -23.10
C ALA A 550 8.24 -40.90 -22.31
N VAL A 551 8.61 -39.84 -23.01
CA VAL A 551 8.97 -38.56 -22.39
C VAL A 551 7.69 -37.75 -22.30
N ILE A 552 7.39 -37.09 -21.19
CA ILE A 552 6.22 -36.21 -21.09
C ILE A 552 6.70 -34.78 -21.36
N PRO A 553 6.34 -34.16 -22.50
CA PRO A 553 6.72 -32.80 -22.82
C PRO A 553 5.67 -31.80 -22.32
N PHE A 554 6.12 -30.58 -22.10
CA PHE A 554 5.29 -29.45 -21.68
C PHE A 554 5.31 -28.37 -22.75
N THR A 555 4.29 -27.51 -22.78
CA THR A 555 4.21 -26.43 -23.75
C THR A 555 5.32 -25.41 -23.52
N ARG A 556 5.77 -24.73 -24.59
CA ARG A 556 6.71 -23.59 -24.50
C ARG A 556 6.20 -22.41 -23.66
N GLU A 557 4.89 -22.35 -23.41
CA GLU A 557 4.23 -21.33 -22.58
C GLU A 557 4.23 -21.70 -21.09
N SER A 558 4.63 -22.93 -20.77
CA SER A 558 4.75 -23.42 -19.40
C SER A 558 5.84 -22.64 -18.66
N LYS A 559 5.53 -22.19 -17.46
CA LYS A 559 6.42 -21.39 -16.61
C LYS A 559 6.15 -21.69 -15.14
N VAL A 560 7.23 -21.73 -14.37
CA VAL A 560 7.17 -21.73 -12.91
C VAL A 560 7.79 -20.44 -12.42
N ARG A 561 7.01 -19.63 -11.70
CA ARG A 561 7.43 -18.29 -11.27
C ARG A 561 7.22 -18.08 -9.78
N ASP A 562 8.13 -17.32 -9.19
CA ASP A 562 8.06 -16.83 -7.82
C ASP A 562 8.48 -15.37 -7.76
N ASP A 563 8.04 -14.60 -6.75
CA ASP A 563 8.40 -13.20 -6.63
C ASP A 563 9.72 -12.95 -5.89
N LYS A 564 10.12 -13.86 -4.99
CA LYS A 564 11.34 -13.70 -4.17
C LYS A 564 12.42 -14.75 -4.49
N GLY A 565 12.03 -15.89 -5.01
CA GLY A 565 12.89 -16.92 -5.58
C GLY A 565 12.40 -18.33 -5.30
N LEU A 566 12.66 -19.22 -6.25
CA LEU A 566 12.41 -20.65 -6.15
C LEU A 566 13.58 -21.35 -5.47
N ASN A 567 13.25 -22.18 -4.48
CA ASN A 567 14.22 -23.04 -3.81
C ASN A 567 14.26 -24.44 -4.42
N ARG A 568 13.08 -24.96 -4.80
CA ARG A 568 12.93 -26.32 -5.31
C ARG A 568 11.83 -26.39 -6.37
N VAL A 569 12.08 -27.15 -7.44
CA VAL A 569 11.07 -27.48 -8.45
C VAL A 569 11.21 -28.97 -8.80
N GLU A 570 10.15 -29.75 -8.55
CA GLU A 570 10.15 -31.21 -8.67
C GLU A 570 8.90 -31.72 -9.40
N TYR A 571 9.10 -32.78 -10.18
CA TYR A 571 8.05 -33.68 -10.65
C TYR A 571 7.70 -34.64 -9.53
N VAL A 572 6.48 -34.54 -9.00
CA VAL A 572 5.94 -35.47 -8.02
C VAL A 572 4.90 -36.32 -8.72
N PHE A 573 5.17 -37.62 -8.81
CA PHE A 573 4.29 -38.53 -9.50
C PHE A 573 4.04 -39.79 -8.67
N SER A 574 2.85 -40.33 -8.84
CA SER A 574 2.49 -41.62 -8.30
C SER A 574 1.90 -42.49 -9.40
N TYR A 575 2.23 -43.77 -9.41
CA TYR A 575 1.65 -44.70 -10.37
C TYR A 575 1.09 -45.95 -9.70
N SER A 576 0.05 -46.50 -10.32
CA SER A 576 -0.65 -47.68 -9.82
C SER A 576 -1.15 -48.55 -10.98
N GLU A 577 -1.11 -49.87 -10.82
CA GLU A 577 -1.50 -50.84 -11.86
C GLU A 577 -3.03 -50.90 -12.03
N VAL A 578 -3.54 -50.63 -13.22
CA VAL A 578 -4.98 -50.77 -13.48
C VAL A 578 -5.32 -52.25 -13.58
N GLU A 579 -6.06 -52.77 -12.59
CA GLU A 579 -6.52 -54.16 -12.62
C GLU A 579 -7.43 -54.40 -13.84
N PRO A 580 -7.24 -55.50 -14.60
CA PRO A 580 -8.16 -55.87 -15.67
C PRO A 580 -9.59 -56.04 -15.14
N MET A 581 -10.59 -55.56 -15.90
CA MET A 581 -12.02 -55.66 -15.52
C MET A 581 -12.45 -57.07 -15.10
N ALA A 582 -11.86 -58.11 -15.71
CA ALA A 582 -12.12 -59.51 -15.36
C ALA A 582 -11.70 -59.87 -13.92
N VAL A 583 -10.59 -59.30 -13.43
CA VAL A 583 -10.10 -59.47 -12.06
C VAL A 583 -10.98 -58.70 -11.08
N THR A 584 -11.39 -57.49 -11.45
CA THR A 584 -12.32 -56.67 -10.65
C THR A 584 -13.69 -57.34 -10.54
N LEU A 585 -14.21 -57.90 -11.64
CA LEU A 585 -15.45 -58.68 -11.68
C LEU A 585 -15.32 -59.99 -10.90
N LYS A 586 -14.21 -60.72 -11.02
CA LYS A 586 -13.92 -61.92 -10.22
C LYS A 586 -13.86 -61.60 -8.74
N ARG A 587 -13.24 -60.48 -8.35
CA ARG A 587 -13.20 -60.03 -6.96
C ARG A 587 -14.58 -59.62 -6.46
N LEU A 588 -15.37 -58.93 -7.28
CA LEU A 588 -16.77 -58.63 -6.99
C LEU A 588 -17.56 -59.93 -6.84
N GLU A 589 -17.37 -60.92 -7.71
CA GLU A 589 -17.97 -62.25 -7.64
C GLU A 589 -17.58 -62.98 -6.34
N TYR A 590 -16.29 -62.97 -5.96
CA TYR A 590 -15.81 -63.56 -4.71
C TYR A 590 -16.33 -62.83 -3.47
N ALA A 591 -16.39 -61.49 -3.50
CA ALA A 591 -16.97 -60.69 -2.43
C ALA A 591 -18.48 -60.98 -2.34
N THR A 592 -19.19 -61.00 -3.47
CA THR A 592 -20.63 -61.29 -3.53
C THR A 592 -20.92 -62.72 -3.08
N TRP A 593 -20.09 -63.69 -3.45
CA TRP A 593 -20.16 -65.06 -2.95
C TRP A 593 -19.96 -65.12 -1.43
N ALA A 594 -18.92 -64.45 -0.91
CA ALA A 594 -18.65 -64.36 0.53
C ALA A 594 -19.78 -63.68 1.32
N PHE A 595 -20.53 -62.77 0.70
CA PHE A 595 -21.66 -62.07 1.34
C PHE A 595 -23.03 -62.73 1.11
N ASN A 596 -23.27 -63.44 0.00
CA ASN A 596 -24.60 -63.96 -0.39
C ASN A 596 -24.79 -65.48 -0.23
N SER A 597 -23.75 -66.28 0.03
CA SER A 597 -23.97 -67.71 0.33
C SER A 597 -24.51 -67.88 1.76
N ALA A 598 -25.83 -67.87 1.91
CA ALA A 598 -26.52 -68.18 3.15
C ALA A 598 -26.39 -69.69 3.49
N PRO A 599 -25.95 -70.08 4.70
CA PRO A 599 -26.09 -71.46 5.15
C PRO A 599 -27.54 -71.74 5.56
N VAL A 600 -28.01 -72.93 5.18
CA VAL A 600 -29.28 -73.50 5.65
C VAL A 600 -29.10 -73.86 7.14
N LEU A 601 -29.59 -72.98 8.03
CA LEU A 601 -29.72 -73.03 9.51
C LEU A 601 -28.64 -72.28 10.33
N PRO A 602 -29.05 -71.47 11.34
CA PRO A 602 -28.14 -70.67 12.15
C PRO A 602 -27.49 -71.51 13.26
N SER A 603 -26.15 -71.54 13.31
CA SER A 603 -25.41 -72.03 14.48
C SER A 603 -24.40 -70.98 14.95
N ILE A 604 -24.06 -71.02 16.24
CA ILE A 604 -23.22 -70.05 16.97
C ILE A 604 -21.80 -69.89 16.38
N GLY A 605 -21.38 -70.74 15.43
CA GLY A 605 -20.12 -70.63 14.71
C GLY A 605 -20.13 -69.71 13.46
N ASP A 606 -21.28 -69.19 13.03
CA ASP A 606 -21.43 -68.40 11.80
C ASP A 606 -20.53 -67.13 11.71
N PRO A 607 -20.39 -66.29 12.75
CA PRO A 607 -19.47 -65.14 12.69
C PRO A 607 -18.00 -65.56 12.62
N ILE A 608 -17.64 -66.72 13.19
CA ILE A 608 -16.26 -67.24 13.18
C ILE A 608 -15.94 -67.85 11.82
N TYR A 609 -16.87 -68.57 11.19
CA TYR A 609 -16.70 -69.13 9.85
C TYR A 609 -16.55 -68.03 8.79
N ARG A 610 -17.37 -66.96 8.87
CA ARG A 610 -17.24 -65.80 8.00
C ARG A 610 -15.94 -65.02 8.25
N ALA A 611 -15.54 -64.85 9.51
CA ALA A 611 -14.26 -64.21 9.84
C ALA A 611 -13.07 -65.02 9.33
N ALA A 612 -13.09 -66.36 9.47
CA ALA A 612 -12.05 -67.25 8.97
C ALA A 612 -12.00 -67.26 7.43
N MET A 613 -13.15 -67.35 6.75
CA MET A 613 -13.25 -67.27 5.29
C MET A 613 -12.83 -65.90 4.73
N LEU A 614 -13.13 -64.82 5.46
CA LEU A 614 -12.75 -63.46 5.09
C LEU A 614 -11.26 -63.21 5.33
N LEU A 615 -10.65 -63.81 6.37
CA LEU A 615 -9.20 -63.82 6.58
C LEU A 615 -8.47 -64.63 5.50
N GLU A 616 -8.94 -65.84 5.20
CA GLU A 616 -8.33 -66.76 4.23
C GLU A 616 -8.45 -66.24 2.79
N ASN A 617 -9.57 -65.58 2.44
CA ASN A 617 -9.76 -64.95 1.14
C ASN A 617 -9.42 -63.45 1.11
N SER A 618 -8.98 -62.86 2.23
CA SER A 618 -8.59 -61.43 2.30
C SER A 618 -7.55 -61.02 1.24
N PRO A 619 -6.57 -61.86 0.84
CA PRO A 619 -5.62 -61.49 -0.22
C PRO A 619 -6.26 -61.45 -1.61
N ARG A 620 -7.39 -62.13 -1.82
CA ARG A 620 -8.15 -62.15 -3.09
C ARG A 620 -9.14 -60.98 -3.18
N ILE A 621 -9.61 -60.49 -2.03
CA ILE A 621 -10.63 -59.44 -1.88
C ILE A 621 -10.01 -58.03 -1.76
N ARG A 622 -8.77 -57.89 -1.31
CA ARG A 622 -8.09 -56.59 -1.25
C ARG A 622 -7.43 -56.26 -2.60
N PRO A 623 -7.59 -55.05 -3.15
CA PRO A 623 -6.73 -54.56 -4.22
C PRO A 623 -5.28 -54.55 -3.76
N ALA A 624 -4.41 -55.23 -4.49
CA ALA A 624 -2.97 -55.18 -4.28
C ALA A 624 -2.36 -54.04 -5.11
N LEU A 625 -2.96 -52.85 -5.08
CA LEU A 625 -2.40 -51.67 -5.72
C LEU A 625 -1.27 -51.13 -4.84
N ALA A 626 -0.05 -51.61 -5.06
CA ALA A 626 1.13 -50.92 -4.58
C ALA A 626 1.22 -49.58 -5.34
N THR A 627 0.74 -48.51 -4.73
CA THR A 627 0.99 -47.14 -5.20
C THR A 627 2.45 -46.83 -4.90
N VAL A 628 3.23 -46.57 -5.95
CA VAL A 628 4.61 -46.10 -5.80
C VAL A 628 4.58 -44.58 -5.95
N ASP A 629 4.97 -43.88 -4.90
CA ASP A 629 5.10 -42.43 -4.87
C ASP A 629 6.58 -42.09 -4.97
N ASP A 630 6.94 -41.24 -5.94
CA ASP A 630 8.33 -40.82 -6.14
C ASP A 630 8.40 -39.36 -6.61
N ARG A 631 9.59 -38.76 -6.48
CA ARG A 631 9.83 -37.36 -6.82
C ARG A 631 11.17 -37.18 -7.52
N VAL A 632 11.18 -36.35 -8.57
CA VAL A 632 12.37 -36.11 -9.37
C VAL A 632 12.53 -34.60 -9.61
N PRO A 633 13.72 -34.02 -9.34
CA PRO A 633 13.95 -32.60 -9.59
C PRO A 633 13.89 -32.28 -11.09
N VAL A 634 13.35 -31.11 -11.44
CA VAL A 634 13.38 -30.62 -12.83
C VAL A 634 14.85 -30.35 -13.22
N PRO A 635 15.42 -31.06 -14.22
CA PRO A 635 16.86 -31.01 -14.45
C PRO A 635 17.36 -29.63 -14.89
N ALA A 636 16.59 -28.86 -15.67
CA ALA A 636 16.95 -27.49 -16.05
C ALA A 636 17.15 -26.58 -14.82
N PHE A 637 16.19 -26.61 -13.89
CA PHE A 637 16.26 -25.86 -12.65
C PHE A 637 17.42 -26.35 -11.78
N LEU A 638 17.61 -27.66 -11.66
CA LEU A 638 18.71 -28.25 -10.88
C LEU A 638 20.08 -27.82 -11.40
N ASP A 639 20.29 -27.87 -12.72
CA ASP A 639 21.56 -27.49 -13.34
C ASP A 639 21.84 -25.98 -13.17
N GLU A 640 20.80 -25.13 -13.25
CA GLU A 640 20.94 -23.69 -13.01
C GLU A 640 21.22 -23.37 -11.53
N TYR A 641 20.48 -24.01 -10.62
CA TYR A 641 20.60 -23.83 -9.17
C TYR A 641 21.99 -24.25 -8.66
N THR A 642 22.54 -25.34 -9.19
CA THR A 642 23.84 -25.90 -8.80
C THR A 642 25.03 -25.24 -9.51
N ARG A 643 24.85 -24.53 -10.63
CA ARG A 643 25.93 -23.92 -11.43
C ARG A 643 26.89 -23.02 -10.65
N ARG A 644 26.41 -22.31 -9.63
CA ARG A 644 27.20 -21.34 -8.84
C ARG A 644 27.00 -21.55 -7.33
N PRO A 645 27.56 -22.59 -6.69
CA PRO A 645 27.34 -22.83 -5.28
C PRO A 645 27.76 -21.61 -4.44
N LEU A 646 26.96 -21.24 -3.45
CA LEU A 646 27.23 -20.10 -2.56
C LEU A 646 27.63 -20.63 -1.19
N ALA A 647 28.88 -20.42 -0.78
CA ALA A 647 29.31 -20.79 0.56
C ALA A 647 28.69 -19.85 1.62
N PHE A 648 28.42 -20.37 2.82
CA PHE A 648 27.80 -19.58 3.88
C PHE A 648 28.68 -18.41 4.36
N ASP A 649 30.01 -18.56 4.32
CA ASP A 649 30.93 -17.47 4.70
C ASP A 649 30.97 -16.35 3.65
N ASP A 650 30.84 -16.68 2.37
CA ASP A 650 30.73 -15.69 1.30
C ASP A 650 29.40 -14.96 1.35
N LEU A 651 28.31 -15.66 1.72
CA LEU A 651 27.01 -15.05 1.96
C LEU A 651 27.11 -13.98 3.07
N LYS A 652 27.75 -14.29 4.21
CA LYS A 652 27.90 -13.33 5.32
C LYS A 652 28.56 -12.03 4.90
N ARG A 653 29.54 -12.09 3.99
CA ARG A 653 30.22 -10.90 3.43
C ARG A 653 29.31 -10.06 2.53
N ARG A 654 28.26 -10.66 1.96
CA ARG A 654 27.27 -10.01 1.08
C ARG A 654 26.03 -9.50 1.81
N LEU A 655 25.92 -9.74 3.12
CA LEU A 655 24.75 -9.31 3.91
C LEU A 655 24.73 -7.80 4.17
N ASP A 656 25.90 -7.15 4.25
CA ASP A 656 26.05 -5.71 4.43
C ASP A 656 26.51 -5.10 3.10
N GLY A 657 25.58 -4.58 2.31
CA GLY A 657 25.84 -4.10 0.95
C GLY A 657 24.60 -3.57 0.23
N PRO A 658 24.74 -2.99 -0.97
CA PRO A 658 23.60 -2.55 -1.76
C PRO A 658 22.74 -3.75 -2.18
N ARG A 659 21.44 -3.49 -2.42
CA ARG A 659 20.49 -4.50 -2.88
C ARG A 659 21.05 -5.23 -4.12
N PRO A 660 21.24 -6.56 -4.07
CA PRO A 660 21.78 -7.30 -5.20
C PRO A 660 20.80 -7.26 -6.38
N THR A 661 21.28 -6.83 -7.54
CA THR A 661 20.50 -6.72 -8.77
C THR A 661 21.26 -7.34 -9.94
N GLY A 662 20.54 -7.82 -10.95
CA GLY A 662 21.12 -8.43 -12.15
C GLY A 662 22.06 -9.59 -11.83
N PRO A 663 23.35 -9.55 -12.20
CA PRO A 663 24.30 -10.66 -12.06
C PRO A 663 24.66 -11.01 -10.60
N ASP A 664 24.44 -10.08 -9.66
CA ASP A 664 24.70 -10.30 -8.24
C ASP A 664 23.53 -10.98 -7.52
N LYS A 665 22.33 -10.96 -8.12
CA LYS A 665 21.17 -11.71 -7.62
C LYS A 665 21.43 -13.19 -7.83
N THR A 666 21.33 -13.97 -6.75
CA THR A 666 21.63 -15.41 -6.78
C THR A 666 20.38 -16.29 -6.75
N THR A 667 19.21 -15.72 -6.45
CA THR A 667 17.94 -16.44 -6.48
C THR A 667 17.44 -16.61 -7.92
N ILE A 668 16.71 -17.71 -8.16
CA ILE A 668 16.12 -18.05 -9.45
C ILE A 668 14.62 -17.80 -9.35
N ASP A 669 14.10 -16.81 -10.05
CA ASP A 669 12.69 -16.43 -9.93
C ASP A 669 11.78 -17.11 -10.97
N LEU A 670 12.36 -17.59 -12.07
CA LEU A 670 11.62 -18.08 -13.23
C LEU A 670 12.29 -19.30 -13.83
N VAL A 671 11.52 -20.37 -14.03
CA VAL A 671 11.87 -21.50 -14.88
C VAL A 671 10.99 -21.46 -16.12
N ASP A 672 11.59 -21.21 -17.28
CA ASP A 672 10.90 -21.10 -18.56
C ASP A 672 11.15 -22.37 -19.41
N TYR A 673 10.06 -22.95 -19.94
CA TYR A 673 10.08 -24.19 -20.72
C TYR A 673 10.28 -23.95 -22.23
N ARG A 674 10.62 -22.74 -22.70
CA ARG A 674 10.92 -22.45 -24.12
C ARG A 674 11.95 -23.38 -24.77
N GLY A 675 12.91 -23.92 -24.01
CA GLY A 675 13.91 -24.86 -24.53
C GLY A 675 13.35 -26.23 -24.93
N ILE A 676 12.07 -26.52 -24.64
CA ILE A 676 11.43 -27.79 -24.99
C ILE A 676 11.41 -28.06 -26.50
N ASP A 677 11.32 -27.01 -27.33
CA ASP A 677 11.30 -27.17 -28.79
C ASP A 677 12.62 -27.75 -29.31
N GLU A 678 13.75 -27.39 -28.70
CA GLU A 678 15.07 -27.92 -29.03
C GLU A 678 15.19 -29.40 -28.60
N GLU A 679 14.62 -29.77 -27.45
CA GLU A 679 14.54 -31.17 -26.98
C GLU A 679 13.66 -32.04 -27.88
N LEU A 680 12.50 -31.52 -28.29
CA LEU A 680 11.61 -32.23 -29.20
C LEU A 680 12.26 -32.42 -30.58
N GLN A 681 13.12 -31.49 -31.01
CA GLN A 681 13.92 -31.65 -32.22
C GLN A 681 15.04 -32.68 -32.05
N SER A 682 15.68 -32.74 -30.88
CA SER A 682 16.75 -33.72 -30.61
C SER A 682 16.24 -35.17 -30.64
N LEU A 683 14.94 -35.39 -30.33
CA LEU A 683 14.27 -36.69 -30.49
C LEU A 683 14.29 -37.24 -31.92
N LYS A 684 14.59 -36.44 -32.95
CA LYS A 684 14.82 -36.94 -34.32
C LYS A 684 16.01 -37.90 -34.39
N ASN A 685 17.04 -37.67 -33.58
CA ASN A 685 18.25 -38.49 -33.52
C ASN A 685 18.42 -39.07 -32.10
N PRO A 686 17.80 -40.23 -31.80
CA PRO A 686 17.81 -40.82 -30.47
C PRO A 686 19.19 -41.25 -29.96
N ALA A 687 20.24 -41.23 -30.81
CA ALA A 687 21.62 -41.51 -30.40
C ALA A 687 22.28 -40.37 -29.60
N ASP A 688 21.76 -39.14 -29.67
CA ASP A 688 22.38 -37.95 -29.08
C ASP A 688 21.71 -37.46 -27.78
N THR A 689 20.51 -37.96 -27.42
CA THR A 689 19.72 -37.37 -26.32
C THR A 689 19.78 -38.19 -25.05
N ASP A 690 20.86 -38.01 -24.29
CA ASP A 690 21.02 -38.68 -22.99
C ASP A 690 20.34 -37.95 -21.83
N ARG A 691 19.83 -36.72 -21.97
CA ARG A 691 19.16 -35.99 -20.85
C ARG A 691 18.12 -34.99 -21.37
N PHE A 692 16.89 -35.07 -20.87
CA PHE A 692 15.87 -34.05 -21.03
C PHE A 692 15.99 -33.07 -19.86
N ALA A 693 16.16 -31.78 -20.16
CA ALA A 693 16.23 -30.70 -19.20
C ALA A 693 14.83 -30.31 -18.70
N TYR A 694 13.82 -30.38 -19.57
CA TYR A 694 12.45 -29.96 -19.27
C TYR A 694 11.46 -31.13 -19.24
N GLY A 695 11.48 -32.06 -20.18
CA GLY A 695 10.54 -33.20 -20.20
C GLY A 695 10.79 -34.23 -19.09
N LEU A 696 9.72 -34.89 -18.60
CA LEU A 696 9.83 -36.01 -17.66
C LEU A 696 10.05 -37.34 -18.41
N ASP A 697 11.21 -37.98 -18.23
CA ASP A 697 11.56 -39.24 -18.91
C ASP A 697 11.17 -40.48 -18.08
N LEU A 698 10.06 -41.13 -18.44
CA LEU A 698 9.56 -42.31 -17.72
C LEU A 698 10.50 -43.51 -17.79
N ARG A 699 11.31 -43.64 -18.85
CA ARG A 699 12.26 -44.76 -19.01
C ARG A 699 13.34 -44.75 -17.93
N LYS A 700 13.75 -43.56 -17.49
CA LYS A 700 14.79 -43.39 -16.46
C LYS A 700 14.22 -43.43 -15.07
N VAL A 701 13.07 -42.79 -14.90
CA VAL A 701 12.45 -42.57 -13.61
C VAL A 701 11.73 -43.82 -13.11
N ALA A 702 11.07 -44.56 -13.98
CA ALA A 702 10.33 -45.76 -13.62
C ALA A 702 10.56 -46.91 -14.63
N PRO A 703 11.79 -47.47 -14.69
CA PRO A 703 12.15 -48.50 -15.66
C PRO A 703 11.33 -49.79 -15.53
N THR A 704 10.76 -50.05 -14.35
CA THR A 704 9.93 -51.22 -14.04
C THR A 704 8.55 -51.20 -14.70
N LEU A 705 8.11 -50.06 -15.27
CA LEU A 705 6.80 -49.95 -15.93
C LEU A 705 6.74 -50.71 -17.26
N LYS A 706 7.89 -50.94 -17.92
CA LYS A 706 7.95 -51.72 -19.15
C LYS A 706 7.93 -53.22 -18.82
N ARG A 707 7.27 -54.02 -19.67
CA ARG A 707 7.37 -55.49 -19.64
C ARG A 707 8.83 -55.97 -19.56
N ALA A 708 9.09 -56.93 -18.67
CA ALA A 708 10.42 -57.49 -18.46
C ALA A 708 10.83 -58.49 -19.57
N SER A 709 9.85 -59.15 -20.19
CA SER A 709 10.03 -60.13 -21.27
C SER A 709 9.04 -59.87 -22.40
N GLU A 710 9.42 -60.15 -23.66
CA GLU A 710 8.53 -60.05 -24.82
C GLU A 710 7.34 -61.02 -24.76
N SER A 711 7.45 -62.10 -23.98
CA SER A 711 6.39 -63.08 -23.76
C SER A 711 5.29 -62.63 -22.80
N GLU A 712 5.51 -61.55 -22.04
CA GLU A 712 4.52 -61.01 -21.09
C GLU A 712 3.82 -59.80 -21.74
N GLY A 713 2.49 -59.76 -21.65
CA GLY A 713 1.70 -58.62 -22.09
C GLY A 713 2.05 -57.36 -21.28
N GLN A 714 2.12 -56.20 -21.94
CA GLN A 714 2.33 -54.93 -21.26
C GLN A 714 1.14 -54.61 -20.35
N ARG A 715 1.42 -54.36 -19.07
CA ARG A 715 0.41 -53.98 -18.07
C ARG A 715 0.05 -52.52 -18.21
N THR A 716 -1.19 -52.19 -17.86
CA THR A 716 -1.72 -50.83 -17.88
C THR A 716 -1.52 -50.18 -16.52
N TYR A 717 -1.01 -48.95 -16.50
CA TYR A 717 -0.84 -48.17 -15.27
C TYR A 717 -1.56 -46.83 -15.37
N VAL A 718 -1.99 -46.30 -14.24
CA VAL A 718 -2.41 -44.89 -14.12
C VAL A 718 -1.34 -44.16 -13.34
N LEU A 719 -0.77 -43.12 -13.94
CA LEU A 719 0.24 -42.24 -13.37
C LEU A 719 -0.39 -40.86 -13.15
N THR A 720 -0.35 -40.37 -11.91
CA THR A 720 -0.68 -38.97 -11.60
C THR A 720 0.61 -38.18 -11.50
N LEU A 721 0.64 -36.99 -12.10
CA LEU A 721 1.81 -36.12 -12.14
C LEU A 721 1.41 -34.72 -11.71
N ASN A 722 2.14 -34.21 -10.72
CA ASN A 722 2.11 -32.82 -10.29
C ASN A 722 3.50 -32.22 -10.36
N ILE A 723 3.55 -30.92 -10.59
CA ILE A 723 4.79 -30.15 -10.56
C ILE A 723 4.69 -29.28 -9.34
N ILE A 724 5.62 -29.49 -8.41
CA ILE A 724 5.63 -28.80 -7.13
C ILE A 724 6.82 -27.83 -7.13
N ALA A 725 6.52 -26.57 -6.86
CA ALA A 725 7.49 -25.52 -6.64
C ALA A 725 7.47 -25.11 -5.17
N VAL A 726 8.64 -24.93 -4.57
CA VAL A 726 8.79 -24.46 -3.20
C VAL A 726 9.55 -23.15 -3.23
N ASP A 727 9.01 -22.15 -2.56
CA ASP A 727 9.63 -20.83 -2.41
C ASP A 727 10.91 -20.90 -1.54
N THR A 728 11.59 -19.76 -1.48
CA THR A 728 12.76 -19.54 -0.63
C THR A 728 12.39 -19.12 0.80
N ASN A 729 11.11 -19.03 1.14
CA ASN A 729 10.67 -18.53 2.43
C ASN A 729 10.94 -19.53 3.56
N VAL A 730 11.96 -19.23 4.35
CA VAL A 730 12.38 -20.05 5.51
C VAL A 730 11.95 -19.48 6.86
N GLU A 731 11.39 -18.26 6.86
CA GLU A 731 10.89 -17.60 8.06
C GLU A 731 9.52 -18.15 8.48
N ALA A 732 8.69 -18.53 7.51
CA ALA A 732 7.44 -19.21 7.77
C ALA A 732 7.64 -20.58 8.43
N ASP A 733 6.67 -21.02 9.24
CA ASP A 733 6.67 -22.36 9.87
C ASP A 733 6.66 -23.49 8.83
N ARG A 734 6.10 -23.21 7.64
CA ARG A 734 6.15 -24.07 6.47
C ARG A 734 6.45 -23.21 5.24
N PRO A 735 7.36 -23.65 4.35
CA PRO A 735 7.63 -22.94 3.12
C PRO A 735 6.38 -22.91 2.22
N GLY A 736 6.22 -21.83 1.45
CA GLY A 736 5.14 -21.71 0.49
C GLY A 736 5.34 -22.70 -0.65
N VAL A 737 4.29 -23.48 -0.92
CA VAL A 737 4.31 -24.52 -1.96
C VAL A 737 3.28 -24.18 -3.02
N GLY A 738 3.75 -24.08 -4.25
CA GLY A 738 2.95 -23.94 -5.46
C GLY A 738 2.81 -25.28 -6.17
N GLN A 739 1.65 -25.55 -6.73
CA GLN A 739 1.40 -26.72 -7.58
C GLN A 739 0.59 -26.33 -8.80
N ASN A 740 0.67 -27.15 -9.85
CA ASN A 740 -0.15 -27.01 -11.06
C ASN A 740 -1.65 -26.97 -10.74
N LYS A 741 -2.41 -26.16 -11.49
CA LYS A 741 -3.86 -25.95 -11.30
C LYS A 741 -4.69 -27.24 -11.49
N GLU A 742 -4.27 -28.10 -12.43
CA GLU A 742 -4.91 -29.39 -12.69
C GLU A 742 -3.88 -30.52 -12.55
N THR A 743 -4.17 -31.54 -11.75
CA THR A 743 -3.35 -32.75 -11.68
C THR A 743 -3.42 -33.52 -12.99
N PHE A 744 -2.27 -33.81 -13.58
CA PHE A 744 -2.20 -34.55 -14.84
C PHE A 744 -2.33 -36.04 -14.57
N VAL A 745 -3.31 -36.68 -15.21
CA VAL A 745 -3.53 -38.14 -15.10
C VAL A 745 -3.21 -38.79 -16.44
N PHE A 746 -2.20 -39.65 -16.44
CA PHE A 746 -1.72 -40.42 -17.57
C PHE A 746 -2.13 -41.88 -17.43
N LYS A 747 -2.72 -42.46 -18.48
CA LYS A 747 -2.95 -43.89 -18.61
C LYS A 747 -1.84 -44.46 -19.50
N LEU A 748 -0.96 -45.22 -18.88
CA LEU A 748 0.17 -45.91 -19.51
C LEU A 748 -0.32 -47.18 -20.18
N VAL A 749 -0.21 -47.25 -21.50
CA VAL A 749 -0.76 -48.34 -22.33
C VAL A 749 0.31 -49.02 -23.18
N SER A 750 -0.04 -50.14 -23.84
CA SER A 750 0.84 -50.76 -24.84
C SER A 750 0.92 -49.93 -26.12
N ASP A 751 1.99 -50.15 -26.89
CA ASP A 751 2.18 -49.50 -28.19
C ASP A 751 0.98 -49.75 -29.12
N GLY A 752 0.44 -50.97 -29.16
CA GLY A 752 -0.73 -51.29 -29.97
C GLY A 752 -2.04 -50.61 -29.52
N GLU A 753 -2.27 -50.41 -28.22
CA GLU A 753 -3.45 -49.67 -27.74
C GLU A 753 -3.34 -48.18 -28.12
N LEU A 754 -2.16 -47.58 -27.94
CA LEU A 754 -1.90 -46.20 -28.39
C LEU A 754 -2.09 -46.07 -29.91
N LEU A 755 -1.50 -46.98 -30.70
CA LEU A 755 -1.64 -47.00 -32.15
C LEU A 755 -3.09 -47.17 -32.61
N THR A 756 -3.93 -47.86 -31.84
CA THR A 756 -5.36 -48.03 -32.13
C THR A 756 -6.12 -46.71 -31.98
N GLU A 757 -5.86 -45.95 -30.92
CA GLU A 757 -6.46 -44.63 -30.75
C GLU A 757 -5.94 -43.62 -31.78
N ILE A 758 -4.66 -43.72 -32.16
CA ILE A 758 -4.09 -42.94 -33.27
C ILE A 758 -4.78 -43.29 -34.59
N ALA A 759 -4.99 -44.58 -34.87
CA ALA A 759 -5.62 -45.02 -36.12
C ALA A 759 -7.05 -44.48 -36.30
N LYS A 760 -7.81 -44.31 -35.21
CA LYS A 760 -9.15 -43.69 -35.25
C LYS A 760 -9.09 -42.24 -35.71
N GLU A 761 -8.12 -41.49 -35.18
CA GLU A 761 -7.90 -40.10 -35.57
C GLU A 761 -7.39 -39.99 -37.02
N GLU A 762 -6.43 -40.84 -37.39
CA GLU A 762 -5.91 -40.90 -38.76
C GLU A 762 -6.98 -41.25 -39.79
N ALA A 763 -7.96 -42.10 -39.44
CA ALA A 763 -9.09 -42.39 -40.33
C ALA A 763 -9.88 -41.09 -40.65
N GLY A 764 -10.13 -40.25 -39.65
CA GLY A 764 -10.77 -38.95 -39.85
C GLY A 764 -9.93 -37.98 -40.67
N LEU A 765 -8.60 -37.96 -40.47
CA LEU A 765 -7.70 -37.15 -41.30
C LEU A 765 -7.63 -37.65 -42.75
N ALA A 766 -7.73 -38.96 -42.94
CA ALA A 766 -7.76 -39.58 -44.25
C ALA A 766 -9.02 -39.19 -45.03
N ASP A 767 -10.18 -39.15 -44.36
CA ASP A 767 -11.44 -38.67 -44.94
C ASP A 767 -11.35 -37.18 -45.32
N LYS A 768 -10.74 -36.33 -44.46
CA LYS A 768 -10.48 -34.92 -44.79
C LYS A 768 -9.58 -34.78 -46.02
N LEU A 769 -8.54 -35.60 -46.14
CA LEU A 769 -7.66 -35.58 -47.31
C LEU A 769 -8.39 -36.08 -48.58
N ASP A 770 -9.28 -37.06 -48.46
CA ASP A 770 -10.14 -37.52 -49.56
C ASP A 770 -11.06 -36.39 -50.06
N ASP A 771 -11.59 -35.56 -49.16
CA ASP A 771 -12.36 -34.37 -49.53
C ASP A 771 -11.50 -33.35 -50.30
N ALA A 772 -10.25 -33.11 -49.89
CA ALA A 772 -9.33 -32.25 -50.62
C ALA A 772 -8.99 -32.81 -52.01
N ILE A 773 -8.75 -34.13 -52.10
CA ILE A 773 -8.50 -34.84 -53.37
C ILE A 773 -9.72 -34.76 -54.28
N ARG A 774 -10.93 -34.92 -53.75
CA ARG A 774 -12.19 -34.80 -54.51
C ARG A 774 -12.35 -33.39 -55.08
N ARG A 775 -12.12 -32.35 -54.27
CA ARG A 775 -12.15 -30.94 -54.73
C ARG A 775 -11.14 -30.68 -55.84
N MET A 776 -9.90 -31.15 -55.68
CA MET A 776 -8.87 -31.02 -56.71
C MET A 776 -9.19 -31.82 -57.97
N GLY A 777 -9.83 -32.98 -57.84
CA GLY A 777 -10.36 -33.75 -58.97
C GLY A 777 -11.47 -33.00 -59.73
N ASP A 778 -12.36 -32.33 -59.01
CA ASP A 778 -13.39 -31.47 -59.62
C ASP A 778 -12.76 -30.26 -60.32
N VAL A 779 -11.70 -29.66 -59.75
CA VAL A 779 -10.93 -28.59 -60.38
C VAL A 779 -10.27 -29.07 -61.67
N ASP A 780 -9.60 -30.23 -61.66
CA ASP A 780 -8.98 -30.81 -62.86
C ASP A 780 -10.01 -31.06 -63.97
N ASN A 781 -11.13 -31.71 -63.65
CA ASN A 781 -12.20 -32.03 -64.61
C ASN A 781 -12.84 -30.75 -65.18
N LYS A 782 -13.19 -29.79 -64.33
CA LYS A 782 -13.82 -28.54 -64.76
C LYS A 782 -12.83 -27.68 -65.56
N LEU A 783 -11.56 -27.61 -65.18
CA LEU A 783 -10.51 -26.91 -65.92
C LEU A 783 -10.30 -27.53 -67.32
N ARG A 784 -10.28 -28.86 -67.43
CA ARG A 784 -10.25 -29.56 -68.73
C ARG A 784 -11.44 -29.20 -69.60
N SER A 785 -12.64 -29.20 -69.02
CA SER A 785 -13.86 -28.82 -69.74
C SER A 785 -13.84 -27.35 -70.18
N MET A 786 -13.29 -26.47 -69.36
CA MET A 786 -13.18 -25.04 -69.64
C MET A 786 -12.20 -24.80 -70.78
N VAL A 787 -10.98 -25.35 -70.70
CA VAL A 787 -9.97 -25.25 -71.75
C VAL A 787 -10.47 -25.80 -73.09
N ALA A 788 -11.24 -26.89 -73.09
CA ALA A 788 -11.85 -27.42 -74.31
C ALA A 788 -12.92 -26.48 -74.92
N ARG A 789 -13.60 -25.66 -74.11
CA ARG A 789 -14.62 -24.70 -74.57
C ARG A 789 -14.03 -23.36 -75.03
N LEU A 790 -12.89 -22.94 -74.47
CA LEU A 790 -12.29 -21.61 -74.73
C LEU A 790 -12.05 -21.28 -76.21
N PRO A 791 -11.63 -22.20 -77.11
CA PRO A 791 -11.47 -21.90 -78.53
C PRO A 791 -12.76 -21.43 -79.23
N GLY A 792 -13.94 -21.77 -78.67
CA GLY A 792 -15.25 -21.37 -79.20
C GLY A 792 -15.79 -20.05 -78.64
N VAL A 793 -15.08 -19.41 -77.70
CA VAL A 793 -15.53 -18.19 -77.00
C VAL A 793 -14.94 -16.96 -77.70
N GLN A 794 -15.79 -16.13 -78.30
CA GLN A 794 -15.36 -14.94 -79.06
C GLN A 794 -15.99 -13.64 -78.57
N ARG A 795 -17.09 -13.70 -77.78
CA ARG A 795 -17.81 -12.51 -77.31
C ARG A 795 -17.43 -12.15 -75.86
N PRO A 796 -17.29 -10.86 -75.52
CA PRO A 796 -16.96 -10.42 -74.16
C PRO A 796 -17.91 -10.95 -73.07
N GLU A 797 -19.22 -11.04 -73.35
CA GLU A 797 -20.21 -11.57 -72.40
C GLU A 797 -20.00 -13.04 -72.03
N GLN A 798 -19.44 -13.83 -72.96
CA GLN A 798 -19.15 -15.25 -72.73
C GLN A 798 -17.90 -15.43 -71.86
N PHE A 799 -16.94 -14.48 -71.92
CA PHE A 799 -15.77 -14.47 -71.04
C PHE A 799 -16.15 -14.19 -69.57
N LEU A 800 -17.18 -13.38 -69.30
CA LEU A 800 -17.67 -13.16 -67.92
C LEU A 800 -18.18 -14.45 -67.27
N ALA A 801 -18.86 -15.31 -68.04
CA ALA A 801 -19.36 -16.60 -67.55
C ALA A 801 -18.21 -17.58 -67.26
N GLU A 802 -17.19 -17.64 -68.12
CA GLU A 802 -16.01 -18.49 -67.89
C GLU A 802 -15.10 -17.91 -66.78
N GLN A 803 -15.02 -16.59 -66.63
CA GLN A 803 -14.32 -15.94 -65.51
C GLN A 803 -14.99 -16.30 -64.18
N THR A 804 -16.32 -16.27 -64.10
CA THR A 804 -17.06 -16.67 -62.90
C THR A 804 -16.79 -18.13 -62.53
N ARG A 805 -16.76 -19.04 -63.51
CA ARG A 805 -16.37 -20.44 -63.28
C ARG A 805 -14.92 -20.56 -62.86
N SER A 806 -14.02 -19.79 -63.46
CA SER A 806 -12.59 -19.78 -63.11
C SER A 806 -12.36 -19.31 -61.67
N ASN A 807 -13.15 -18.34 -61.18
CA ASN A 807 -13.16 -17.91 -59.78
C ASN A 807 -13.62 -19.02 -58.84
N GLU A 808 -14.70 -19.74 -59.19
CA GLU A 808 -15.19 -20.89 -58.40
C GLU A 808 -14.10 -21.96 -58.25
N LEU A 809 -13.35 -22.25 -59.32
CA LEU A 809 -12.25 -23.21 -59.29
C LEU A 809 -11.08 -22.74 -58.42
N LEU A 810 -10.73 -21.45 -58.47
CA LEU A 810 -9.70 -20.87 -57.61
C LEU A 810 -10.07 -21.01 -56.13
N GLU A 811 -11.33 -20.74 -55.79
CA GLU A 811 -11.85 -20.90 -54.44
C GLU A 811 -11.80 -22.37 -53.98
N GLN A 812 -12.13 -23.34 -54.85
CA GLN A 812 -12.02 -24.76 -54.51
C GLN A 812 -10.57 -25.21 -54.31
N MET A 813 -9.63 -24.68 -55.10
CA MET A 813 -8.21 -24.97 -54.95
C MET A 813 -7.64 -24.43 -53.63
N GLN A 814 -8.02 -23.20 -53.25
CA GLN A 814 -7.64 -22.61 -51.95
C GLN A 814 -8.20 -23.43 -50.79
N LYS A 815 -9.48 -23.82 -50.84
CA LYS A 815 -10.07 -24.71 -49.82
C LYS A 815 -9.35 -26.05 -49.72
N ALA A 816 -8.92 -26.63 -50.84
CA ALA A 816 -8.16 -27.88 -50.84
C ALA A 816 -6.78 -27.71 -50.19
N LYS A 817 -6.13 -26.55 -50.39
CA LYS A 817 -4.86 -26.18 -49.72
C LYS A 817 -5.04 -26.04 -48.22
N ASP A 818 -6.08 -25.33 -47.78
CA ASP A 818 -6.37 -25.12 -46.36
C ASP A 818 -6.60 -26.45 -45.63
N VAL A 819 -7.42 -27.34 -46.21
CA VAL A 819 -7.65 -28.69 -45.67
C VAL A 819 -6.36 -29.51 -45.66
N SER A 820 -5.54 -29.43 -46.72
CA SER A 820 -4.25 -30.13 -46.76
C SER A 820 -3.28 -29.62 -45.69
N ASN A 821 -3.30 -28.33 -45.37
CA ASN A 821 -2.48 -27.72 -44.34
C ASN A 821 -2.95 -28.10 -42.92
N GLU A 822 -4.26 -28.19 -42.70
CA GLU A 822 -4.84 -28.74 -41.47
C GLU A 822 -4.38 -30.18 -41.25
N VAL A 823 -4.54 -31.04 -42.26
CA VAL A 823 -4.10 -32.44 -42.24
C VAL A 823 -2.59 -32.54 -41.98
N PHE A 824 -1.78 -31.67 -42.60
CA PHE A 824 -0.33 -31.62 -42.36
C PHE A 824 0.02 -31.25 -40.92
N THR A 825 -0.69 -30.30 -40.33
CA THR A 825 -0.48 -29.87 -38.94
C THR A 825 -0.81 -31.01 -37.97
N ASP A 826 -1.94 -31.69 -38.17
CA ASP A 826 -2.37 -32.82 -37.34
C ASP A 826 -1.42 -34.03 -37.48
N TYR A 827 -0.98 -34.38 -38.70
CA TYR A 827 0.00 -35.46 -38.89
C TYR A 827 1.38 -35.11 -38.33
N SER A 828 1.80 -33.85 -38.40
CA SER A 828 3.03 -33.39 -37.76
C SER A 828 2.96 -33.56 -36.25
N ARG A 829 1.81 -33.26 -35.64
CA ARG A 829 1.55 -33.51 -34.22
C ARG A 829 1.60 -35.00 -33.88
N ILE A 830 0.95 -35.86 -34.69
CA ILE A 830 0.99 -37.33 -34.51
C ILE A 830 2.42 -37.86 -34.64
N LEU A 831 3.22 -37.36 -35.57
CA LEU A 831 4.62 -37.74 -35.72
C LEU A 831 5.43 -37.36 -34.48
N GLN A 832 5.18 -36.19 -33.89
CA GLN A 832 5.79 -35.82 -32.61
C GLN A 832 5.35 -36.75 -31.49
N GLU A 833 4.06 -37.13 -31.44
CA GLU A 833 3.56 -38.09 -30.46
C GLU A 833 4.25 -39.46 -30.59
N PHE A 834 4.59 -39.90 -31.80
CA PHE A 834 5.35 -41.14 -32.01
C PHE A 834 6.76 -41.05 -31.42
N ARG A 835 7.42 -39.91 -31.62
CA ARG A 835 8.78 -39.64 -31.10
C ARG A 835 8.80 -39.56 -29.59
N VAL A 836 7.85 -38.83 -29.02
CA VAL A 836 7.66 -38.61 -27.58
C VAL A 836 7.36 -39.94 -26.86
N ASN A 837 6.51 -40.79 -27.44
CA ASN A 837 6.23 -42.14 -26.94
C ASN A 837 7.32 -43.18 -27.28
N ARG A 838 8.38 -42.79 -27.98
CA ARG A 838 9.50 -43.64 -28.41
C ARG A 838 9.05 -44.93 -29.10
N LEU A 839 8.09 -44.80 -30.01
CA LEU A 839 7.61 -45.92 -30.83
C LEU A 839 8.74 -46.49 -31.72
N PRO A 840 8.58 -47.73 -32.24
CA PRO A 840 9.57 -48.34 -33.11
C PRO A 840 9.99 -47.45 -34.29
N LYS A 841 11.30 -47.31 -34.49
CA LYS A 841 11.88 -46.37 -35.47
C LYS A 841 11.28 -46.50 -36.88
N HIS A 842 11.03 -47.73 -37.34
CA HIS A 842 10.44 -47.97 -38.66
C HIS A 842 9.05 -47.33 -38.84
N LEU A 843 8.24 -47.20 -37.78
CA LEU A 843 6.92 -46.54 -37.86
C LEU A 843 7.08 -45.02 -37.94
N ILE A 844 8.05 -44.47 -37.21
CA ILE A 844 8.39 -43.04 -37.24
C ILE A 844 8.88 -42.67 -38.64
N ASP A 845 9.87 -43.41 -39.16
CA ASP A 845 10.46 -43.16 -40.47
C ASP A 845 9.42 -43.31 -41.58
N GLN A 846 8.54 -44.33 -41.53
CA GLN A 846 7.46 -44.48 -42.49
C GLN A 846 6.46 -43.32 -42.46
N MET A 847 6.08 -42.83 -41.28
CA MET A 847 5.16 -41.70 -41.15
C MET A 847 5.78 -40.40 -41.68
N ASP A 848 7.04 -40.16 -41.33
CA ASP A 848 7.80 -38.99 -41.77
C ASP A 848 7.99 -39.00 -43.29
N GLU A 849 8.49 -40.09 -43.87
CA GLU A 849 8.81 -40.17 -45.29
C GLU A 849 7.58 -40.28 -46.19
N LYS A 850 6.57 -41.08 -45.82
CA LYS A 850 5.43 -41.36 -46.70
C LYS A 850 4.29 -40.35 -46.57
N VAL A 851 4.14 -39.69 -45.41
CA VAL A 851 3.00 -38.80 -45.14
C VAL A 851 3.47 -37.37 -44.91
N VAL A 852 4.15 -37.09 -43.79
CA VAL A 852 4.47 -35.73 -43.36
C VAL A 852 5.42 -35.03 -44.36
N GLY A 853 6.52 -35.68 -44.73
CA GLY A 853 7.51 -35.14 -45.66
C GLY A 853 6.95 -34.90 -47.06
N LYS A 854 6.17 -35.84 -47.61
CA LYS A 854 5.51 -35.67 -48.92
C LYS A 854 4.46 -34.56 -48.88
N LEU A 855 3.60 -34.53 -47.86
CA LEU A 855 2.56 -33.51 -47.73
C LEU A 855 3.15 -32.11 -47.49
N GLY A 856 4.21 -32.02 -46.69
CA GLY A 856 4.98 -30.79 -46.50
C GLY A 856 5.62 -30.30 -47.81
N GLY A 857 6.18 -31.20 -48.61
CA GLY A 857 6.68 -30.88 -49.96
C GLY A 857 5.59 -30.36 -50.90
N VAL A 858 4.41 -30.97 -50.86
CA VAL A 858 3.23 -30.56 -51.65
C VAL A 858 2.77 -29.14 -51.26
N LEU A 859 2.68 -28.84 -49.97
CA LEU A 859 2.27 -27.53 -49.47
C LEU A 859 3.32 -26.44 -49.74
N ALA A 860 4.61 -26.76 -49.61
CA ALA A 860 5.68 -25.79 -49.79
C ALA A 860 5.97 -25.48 -51.27
N THR A 861 5.81 -26.44 -52.17
CA THR A 861 6.24 -26.31 -53.57
C THR A 861 5.08 -26.43 -54.56
N ASP A 862 4.30 -27.52 -54.50
CA ASP A 862 3.34 -27.86 -55.55
C ASP A 862 2.09 -26.97 -55.54
N PHE A 863 1.54 -26.66 -54.37
CA PHE A 863 0.41 -25.73 -54.24
C PHE A 863 0.77 -24.32 -54.75
N PRO A 864 1.85 -23.66 -54.29
CA PRO A 864 2.26 -22.35 -54.80
C PRO A 864 2.49 -22.32 -56.32
N GLN A 865 3.19 -23.33 -56.88
CA GLN A 865 3.43 -23.40 -58.33
C GLN A 865 2.12 -23.59 -59.13
N THR A 866 1.19 -24.37 -58.60
CA THR A 866 -0.12 -24.60 -59.22
C THR A 866 -0.99 -23.34 -59.14
N GLU A 867 -0.99 -22.65 -58.00
CA GLU A 867 -1.68 -21.36 -57.81
C GLU A 867 -1.15 -20.29 -58.76
N GLU A 868 0.16 -20.18 -58.94
CA GLU A 868 0.78 -19.21 -59.86
C GLU A 868 0.39 -19.51 -61.32
N ALA A 869 0.49 -20.76 -61.75
CA ALA A 869 0.13 -21.15 -63.12
C ALA A 869 -1.38 -21.01 -63.40
N TYR A 870 -2.23 -21.36 -62.43
CA TYR A 870 -3.66 -21.16 -62.53
C TYR A 870 -4.05 -19.68 -62.48
N GLY A 871 -3.36 -18.87 -61.67
CA GLY A 871 -3.53 -17.43 -61.60
C GLY A 871 -3.21 -16.74 -62.92
N ALA A 872 -2.13 -17.15 -63.61
CA ALA A 872 -1.81 -16.67 -64.95
C ALA A 872 -2.93 -17.00 -65.97
N PHE A 873 -3.46 -18.22 -65.91
CA PHE A 873 -4.61 -18.63 -66.73
C PHE A 873 -5.87 -17.80 -66.41
N HIS A 874 -6.16 -17.57 -65.13
CA HIS A 874 -7.29 -16.78 -64.67
C HIS A 874 -7.20 -15.31 -65.13
N ASN A 875 -6.01 -14.71 -65.05
CA ASN A 875 -5.79 -13.31 -65.44
C ASN A 875 -6.08 -13.05 -66.92
N GLU A 876 -5.76 -14.00 -67.80
CA GLU A 876 -6.12 -13.89 -69.23
C GLU A 876 -7.65 -13.89 -69.43
N LEU A 877 -8.38 -14.74 -68.70
CA LEU A 877 -9.85 -14.76 -68.73
C LEU A 877 -10.45 -13.47 -68.16
N ALA A 878 -9.87 -12.93 -67.08
CA ALA A 878 -10.28 -11.66 -66.49
C ALA A 878 -10.02 -10.48 -67.44
N ALA A 879 -8.98 -10.55 -68.25
CA ALA A 879 -8.69 -9.59 -69.32
C ALA A 879 -9.58 -9.77 -70.56
N SER A 880 -10.59 -10.66 -70.51
CA SER A 880 -11.46 -11.03 -71.64
C SER A 880 -10.68 -11.55 -72.86
N ARG A 881 -9.59 -12.29 -72.62
CA ARG A 881 -8.75 -12.91 -73.65
C ARG A 881 -8.76 -14.42 -73.51
N ALA A 882 -8.63 -15.12 -74.63
CA ALA A 882 -8.39 -16.56 -74.61
C ALA A 882 -6.94 -16.82 -74.19
N PRO A 883 -6.69 -17.58 -73.11
CA PRO A 883 -5.34 -17.92 -72.68
C PRO A 883 -4.62 -18.71 -73.77
N THR A 884 -3.30 -18.49 -73.89
CA THR A 884 -2.49 -19.22 -74.86
C THR A 884 -2.49 -20.73 -74.56
N PRO A 885 -2.35 -21.60 -75.57
CA PRO A 885 -2.31 -23.04 -75.37
C PRO A 885 -1.27 -23.48 -74.34
N ASP A 886 -0.13 -22.79 -74.28
CA ASP A 886 0.96 -23.07 -73.32
C ASP A 886 0.56 -22.77 -71.87
N VAL A 887 -0.12 -21.65 -71.61
CA VAL A 887 -0.58 -21.27 -70.27
C VAL A 887 -1.68 -22.23 -69.79
N ALA A 888 -2.62 -22.58 -70.67
CA ALA A 888 -3.68 -23.54 -70.38
C ALA A 888 -3.12 -24.95 -70.11
N PHE A 889 -2.17 -25.42 -70.93
CA PHE A 889 -1.52 -26.72 -70.74
C PHE A 889 -0.71 -26.75 -69.44
N LYS A 890 0.05 -25.70 -69.15
CA LYS A 890 0.84 -25.60 -67.92
C LYS A 890 -0.06 -25.68 -66.68
N ALA A 891 -1.15 -24.92 -66.63
CA ALA A 891 -2.11 -24.96 -65.52
C ALA A 891 -2.73 -26.36 -65.35
N GLN A 892 -3.18 -26.99 -66.44
CA GLN A 892 -3.72 -28.35 -66.40
C GLN A 892 -2.70 -29.37 -65.90
N SER A 893 -1.47 -29.31 -66.41
CA SER A 893 -0.41 -30.26 -66.06
C SER A 893 -0.07 -30.20 -64.58
N LEU A 894 0.04 -28.99 -64.01
CA LEU A 894 0.38 -28.80 -62.59
C LEU A 894 -0.76 -29.22 -61.67
N VAL A 895 -2.02 -28.92 -62.02
CA VAL A 895 -3.20 -29.40 -61.28
C VAL A 895 -3.24 -30.93 -61.26
N THR A 896 -2.97 -31.59 -62.38
CA THR A 896 -2.91 -33.06 -62.45
C THR A 896 -1.75 -33.63 -61.62
N VAL A 897 -0.56 -33.00 -61.66
CA VAL A 897 0.60 -33.42 -60.86
C VAL A 897 0.30 -33.29 -59.36
N LEU A 898 -0.26 -32.16 -58.93
CA LEU A 898 -0.68 -31.91 -57.56
C LEU A 898 -1.70 -32.96 -57.09
N LEU A 899 -2.73 -33.23 -57.89
CA LEU A 899 -3.74 -34.24 -57.58
C LEU A 899 -3.13 -35.65 -57.42
N ASN A 900 -2.19 -36.02 -58.30
CA ASN A 900 -1.51 -37.32 -58.21
C ASN A 900 -0.62 -37.42 -56.96
N LYS A 901 0.07 -36.35 -56.58
CA LYS A 901 0.86 -36.30 -55.34
C LYS A 901 -0.01 -36.42 -54.10
N LEU A 902 -1.17 -35.75 -54.05
CA LEU A 902 -2.12 -35.89 -52.95
C LEU A 902 -2.66 -37.34 -52.86
N ARG A 903 -2.95 -37.97 -53.99
CA ARG A 903 -3.35 -39.40 -54.04
C ARG A 903 -2.25 -40.34 -53.54
N ASP A 904 -0.99 -40.05 -53.85
CA ASP A 904 0.16 -40.83 -53.35
C ASP A 904 0.33 -40.69 -51.82
N VAL A 905 0.17 -39.48 -51.27
CA VAL A 905 0.12 -39.26 -49.81
C VAL A 905 -1.02 -40.07 -49.18
N ARG A 906 -2.22 -40.03 -49.77
CA ARG A 906 -3.39 -40.78 -49.29
C ARG A 906 -3.18 -42.29 -49.29
N ALA A 907 -2.51 -42.83 -50.31
CA ALA A 907 -2.14 -44.24 -50.36
C ALA A 907 -1.15 -44.63 -49.24
N GLY A 908 -0.21 -43.74 -48.91
CA GLY A 908 0.72 -43.90 -47.79
C GLY A 908 0.00 -44.04 -46.44
N ILE A 909 -1.07 -43.26 -46.22
CA ILE A 909 -1.89 -43.30 -45.00
C ILE A 909 -2.59 -44.67 -44.85
N GLY A 910 -3.17 -45.19 -45.93
CA GLY A 910 -3.92 -46.46 -45.91
C GLY A 910 -3.06 -47.65 -45.49
N GLN A 911 -1.82 -47.75 -45.97
CA GLN A 911 -0.88 -48.80 -45.57
C GLN A 911 -0.52 -48.75 -44.08
N GLY A 912 -0.41 -47.54 -43.51
CA GLY A 912 -0.11 -47.36 -42.10
C GLY A 912 -1.21 -47.88 -41.18
N LEU A 913 -2.48 -47.69 -41.55
CA LEU A 913 -3.63 -48.16 -40.77
C LEU A 913 -3.69 -49.69 -40.68
N ASP A 914 -3.45 -50.39 -41.80
CA ASP A 914 -3.47 -51.86 -41.83
C ASP A 914 -2.38 -52.46 -40.94
N LEU A 915 -1.17 -51.90 -41.01
CA LEU A 915 -0.03 -52.37 -40.23
C LEU A 915 -0.26 -52.18 -38.72
N LYS A 916 -0.84 -51.05 -38.32
CA LYS A 916 -1.23 -50.77 -36.92
C LYS A 916 -2.30 -51.73 -36.41
N LYS A 917 -3.28 -52.06 -37.25
CA LYS A 917 -4.34 -53.02 -36.92
C LYS A 917 -3.77 -54.43 -36.66
N ILE A 918 -2.79 -54.86 -37.46
CA ILE A 918 -2.09 -56.14 -37.28
C ILE A 918 -1.31 -56.15 -35.96
N ILE A 919 -0.58 -55.07 -35.64
CA ILE A 919 0.18 -54.96 -34.38
C ILE A 919 -0.76 -55.12 -33.18
N SER A 920 -1.90 -54.41 -33.17
CA SER A 920 -2.91 -54.50 -32.10
C SER A 920 -3.48 -55.92 -31.95
N GLN A 921 -3.77 -56.60 -33.07
CA GLN A 921 -4.26 -57.99 -33.05
C GLN A 921 -3.24 -58.97 -32.47
N ILE A 922 -1.95 -58.80 -32.80
CA ILE A 922 -0.87 -59.63 -32.25
C ILE A 922 -0.71 -59.39 -30.74
N GLU A 923 -0.73 -58.14 -30.29
CA GLU A 923 -0.63 -57.82 -28.85
C GLU A 923 -1.81 -58.37 -28.05
N ALA A 924 -3.03 -58.29 -28.59
CA ALA A 924 -4.22 -58.90 -28.00
C ALA A 924 -4.04 -60.42 -27.86
N LEU A 925 -3.53 -61.09 -28.91
CA LEU A 925 -3.30 -62.52 -28.92
C LEU A 925 -2.23 -62.96 -27.90
N ILE A 926 -1.16 -62.17 -27.71
CA ILE A 926 -0.14 -62.41 -26.67
C ILE A 926 -0.77 -62.33 -25.27
N ARG A 927 -1.61 -61.31 -25.01
CA ARG A 927 -2.32 -61.18 -23.72
C ARG A 927 -3.21 -62.39 -23.46
N ASP A 928 -3.98 -62.82 -24.45
CA ASP A 928 -4.85 -63.99 -24.34
C ASP A 928 -4.07 -65.27 -24.08
N GLN A 929 -2.95 -65.50 -24.78
CA GLN A 929 -2.06 -66.63 -24.52
C GLN A 929 -1.51 -66.63 -23.09
N THR A 930 -1.17 -65.46 -22.55
CA THR A 930 -0.67 -65.34 -21.17
C THR A 930 -1.74 -65.75 -20.15
N LEU A 931 -2.98 -65.31 -20.35
CA LEU A 931 -4.13 -65.70 -19.51
C LEU A 931 -4.42 -67.21 -19.59
N VAL A 932 -4.32 -67.79 -20.79
CA VAL A 932 -4.50 -69.23 -21.02
C VAL A 932 -3.38 -70.03 -20.35
N ALA A 933 -2.12 -69.59 -20.45
CA ALA A 933 -0.98 -70.26 -19.82
C ALA A 933 -1.10 -70.30 -18.29
N VAL A 934 -1.52 -69.20 -17.66
CA VAL A 934 -1.77 -69.15 -16.20
C VAL A 934 -2.92 -70.10 -15.82
N SER A 935 -3.98 -70.14 -16.62
CA SER A 935 -5.14 -71.02 -16.40
C SER A 935 -4.77 -72.50 -16.54
N LEU A 936 -3.98 -72.85 -17.57
CA LEU A 936 -3.47 -74.20 -17.79
C LEU A 936 -2.54 -74.65 -16.67
N LYS A 937 -1.67 -73.77 -16.18
CA LYS A 937 -0.79 -74.08 -15.03
C LYS A 937 -1.61 -74.35 -13.77
N GLY A 938 -2.64 -73.55 -13.51
CA GLY A 938 -3.56 -73.78 -12.39
C GLY A 938 -4.32 -75.11 -12.49
N LEU A 939 -4.77 -75.49 -13.69
CA LEU A 939 -5.41 -76.78 -13.95
C LEU A 939 -4.43 -77.96 -13.85
N ALA A 940 -3.19 -77.79 -14.31
CA ALA A 940 -2.13 -78.78 -14.16
C ALA A 940 -1.77 -79.00 -12.68
N ASP A 941 -1.64 -77.92 -11.89
CA ASP A 941 -1.35 -78.01 -10.46
C ASP A 941 -2.51 -78.67 -9.69
N GLN A 942 -3.77 -78.35 -10.02
CA GLN A 942 -4.93 -79.02 -9.42
C GLN A 942 -5.01 -80.51 -9.80
N SER A 943 -4.74 -80.84 -11.06
CA SER A 943 -4.75 -82.23 -11.53
C SER A 943 -3.62 -83.03 -10.88
N THR A 944 -2.43 -82.44 -10.77
CA THR A 944 -1.27 -83.04 -10.09
C THR A 944 -1.57 -83.28 -8.63
N LYS A 945 -2.13 -82.28 -7.92
CA LYS A 945 -2.54 -82.45 -6.51
C LYS A 945 -3.51 -83.61 -6.32
N ARG A 946 -4.56 -83.72 -7.15
CA ARG A 946 -5.51 -84.83 -7.10
C ARG A 946 -4.86 -86.19 -7.40
N LEU A 947 -3.90 -86.24 -8.33
CA LEU A 947 -3.18 -87.46 -8.68
C LEU A 947 -2.18 -87.89 -7.59
N THR A 948 -1.80 -87.00 -6.67
CA THR A 948 -0.85 -87.28 -5.57
C THR A 948 -1.49 -87.30 -4.17
N GLU A 949 -2.79 -87.06 -4.04
CA GLU A 949 -3.45 -86.97 -2.73
C GLU A 949 -3.81 -88.35 -2.18
N ILE A 950 -3.62 -88.56 -0.87
CA ILE A 950 -4.10 -89.73 -0.14
C ILE A 950 -5.41 -89.35 0.56
N VAL A 951 -6.53 -89.92 0.13
CA VAL A 951 -7.86 -89.65 0.66
C VAL A 951 -8.26 -90.73 1.66
N ILE A 952 -8.40 -90.36 2.93
CA ILE A 952 -8.85 -91.26 4.00
C ILE A 952 -10.36 -91.13 4.18
N THR A 953 -11.08 -92.25 4.16
CA THR A 953 -12.53 -92.27 4.40
C THR A 953 -12.81 -92.88 5.78
N PRO A 954 -13.01 -92.08 6.84
CA PRO A 954 -13.27 -92.62 8.17
C PRO A 954 -14.63 -93.34 8.21
N PRO A 955 -14.78 -94.39 9.04
CA PRO A 955 -16.04 -95.11 9.19
C PRO A 955 -17.16 -94.20 9.70
N ALA A 956 -18.37 -94.35 9.13
CA ALA A 956 -19.51 -93.49 9.43
C ALA A 956 -20.04 -93.62 10.88
N ALA A 957 -19.81 -94.76 11.52
CA ALA A 957 -20.18 -95.01 12.92
C ALA A 957 -18.93 -95.03 13.82
N PRO A 958 -19.03 -94.50 15.06
CA PRO A 958 -17.89 -94.46 15.98
C PRO A 958 -17.52 -95.86 16.47
N VAL A 959 -16.22 -96.14 16.50
CA VAL A 959 -15.67 -97.47 16.83
C VAL A 959 -15.75 -97.71 18.34
N SER A 960 -16.42 -98.78 18.80
CA SER A 960 -16.51 -99.11 20.23
C SER A 960 -15.47 -100.13 20.68
N ILE A 961 -14.71 -99.83 21.75
CA ILE A 961 -13.70 -100.71 22.36
C ILE A 961 -13.95 -100.87 23.87
N THR A 962 -13.70 -102.04 24.43
CA THR A 962 -13.84 -102.30 25.89
C THR A 962 -12.58 -101.87 26.63
N ALA A 963 -12.70 -101.22 27.78
CA ALA A 963 -11.55 -100.82 28.61
C ALA A 963 -10.58 -101.99 28.87
N GLY A 964 -9.28 -101.79 28.63
CA GLY A 964 -8.22 -102.79 28.78
C GLY A 964 -8.04 -103.76 27.61
N SER A 965 -8.81 -103.61 26.52
CA SER A 965 -8.71 -104.46 25.32
C SER A 965 -8.07 -103.74 24.13
N ARG A 966 -7.57 -104.52 23.16
CA ARG A 966 -7.04 -104.06 21.88
C ARG A 966 -8.03 -104.39 20.77
N LEU A 967 -8.32 -103.42 19.91
CA LEU A 967 -9.20 -103.56 18.76
C LEU A 967 -8.52 -103.01 17.51
N THR A 968 -8.61 -103.76 16.41
CA THR A 968 -8.06 -103.34 15.11
C THR A 968 -9.21 -102.94 14.18
N VAL A 969 -9.18 -101.71 13.68
CA VAL A 969 -10.19 -101.14 12.78
C VAL A 969 -9.60 -100.99 11.39
N LYS A 970 -10.30 -101.47 10.37
CA LYS A 970 -9.90 -101.26 8.98
C LYS A 970 -10.51 -99.95 8.47
N VAL A 971 -9.66 -99.02 8.03
CA VAL A 971 -10.08 -97.72 7.51
C VAL A 971 -9.72 -97.64 6.02
N PRO A 972 -10.70 -97.43 5.12
CA PRO A 972 -10.45 -97.28 3.70
C PRO A 972 -9.57 -96.07 3.38
N VAL A 973 -8.63 -96.26 2.46
CA VAL A 973 -7.76 -95.22 1.93
C VAL A 973 -7.70 -95.35 0.41
N ASP A 974 -7.84 -94.21 -0.27
CA ASP A 974 -7.64 -94.08 -1.70
C ASP A 974 -6.35 -93.30 -1.94
N ILE A 975 -5.40 -93.92 -2.65
CA ILE A 975 -4.07 -93.36 -2.89
C ILE A 975 -4.05 -92.85 -4.32
N GLY A 976 -3.74 -91.57 -4.50
CA GLY A 976 -3.60 -90.98 -5.83
C GLY A 976 -2.57 -91.74 -6.69
N ALA A 977 -2.97 -92.05 -7.93
CA ALA A 977 -2.23 -92.91 -8.86
C ALA A 977 -0.82 -92.43 -9.27
N ALA A 978 -0.40 -91.22 -8.86
CA ALA A 978 0.92 -90.65 -9.17
C ALA A 978 1.75 -90.33 -7.90
N TYR A 979 1.36 -90.83 -6.73
CA TYR A 979 2.12 -90.61 -5.50
C TYR A 979 3.39 -91.47 -5.43
N ASN A 980 4.56 -90.83 -5.36
CA ASN A 980 5.89 -91.50 -5.31
C ASN A 980 6.62 -91.32 -3.95
N GLY A 981 5.92 -90.89 -2.89
CA GLY A 981 6.49 -90.70 -1.55
C GLY A 981 6.47 -91.97 -0.69
N ASN A 982 6.99 -91.88 0.53
CA ASN A 982 6.72 -92.94 1.53
C ASN A 982 5.25 -92.79 1.95
N PHE A 983 4.41 -93.81 1.73
CA PHE A 983 2.98 -93.73 2.06
C PHE A 983 2.77 -93.79 3.58
N THR A 984 3.08 -92.72 4.30
CA THR A 984 3.00 -92.70 5.76
C THR A 984 1.78 -91.94 6.25
N LEU A 985 1.05 -92.55 7.16
CA LEU A 985 -0.02 -91.92 7.92
C LEU A 985 0.48 -91.67 9.33
N LYS A 986 0.47 -90.40 9.76
CA LYS A 986 0.74 -90.04 11.15
C LYS A 986 -0.56 -90.11 11.94
N LEU A 987 -0.53 -90.78 13.09
CA LEU A 987 -1.70 -90.94 13.95
C LEU A 987 -1.47 -90.22 15.27
N GLU A 988 -2.42 -89.37 15.65
CA GLU A 988 -2.36 -88.64 16.91
C GLU A 988 -3.64 -88.91 17.71
N PRO A 989 -3.54 -89.50 18.92
CA PRO A 989 -4.72 -89.70 19.77
C PRO A 989 -5.17 -88.36 20.37
N SER A 990 -6.46 -88.25 20.68
CA SER A 990 -7.00 -87.09 21.38
C SER A 990 -6.25 -86.80 22.68
N PRO A 991 -5.89 -85.53 22.98
CA PRO A 991 -5.25 -85.15 24.24
C PRO A 991 -6.06 -85.62 25.45
N GLY A 992 -5.40 -86.21 26.45
CA GLY A 992 -6.05 -86.73 27.67
C GLY A 992 -6.72 -88.11 27.53
N SER A 993 -6.65 -88.75 26.36
CA SER A 993 -7.01 -90.16 26.19
C SER A 993 -5.81 -91.07 26.50
N GLU A 994 -5.98 -92.10 27.33
CA GLU A 994 -4.96 -93.15 27.53
C GLU A 994 -4.99 -94.18 26.37
N LEU A 995 -5.39 -93.75 25.18
CA LEU A 995 -5.41 -94.58 23.96
C LEU A 995 -3.98 -94.70 23.42
N LYS A 996 -3.47 -95.93 23.37
CA LYS A 996 -2.21 -96.21 22.67
C LYS A 996 -2.51 -96.52 21.21
N VAL A 997 -1.98 -95.66 20.34
CA VAL A 997 -1.99 -95.82 18.87
C VAL A 997 -0.55 -95.76 18.34
N PRO A 998 -0.23 -96.46 17.25
CA PRO A 998 1.08 -96.36 16.63
C PRO A 998 1.31 -94.94 16.09
N GLU A 999 2.49 -94.35 16.31
CA GLU A 999 2.78 -92.96 15.89
C GLU A 999 2.75 -92.77 14.37
N THR A 1000 3.09 -93.82 13.61
CA THR A 1000 3.10 -93.79 12.14
C THR A 1000 2.76 -95.16 11.56
N ILE A 1001 1.94 -95.20 10.52
CA ILE A 1001 1.63 -96.38 9.72
C ILE A 1001 2.22 -96.19 8.32
N LYS A 1002 2.91 -97.20 7.79
CA LYS A 1002 3.38 -97.21 6.39
C LYS A 1002 2.42 -98.06 5.55
N LEU A 1003 1.88 -97.49 4.49
CA LEU A 1003 1.06 -98.16 3.48
C LEU A 1003 1.93 -98.61 2.31
N LYS A 1004 1.41 -99.54 1.53
CA LYS A 1004 1.91 -99.93 0.22
C LYS A 1004 1.02 -99.34 -0.88
N GLU A 1005 1.55 -99.29 -2.09
CA GLU A 1005 0.91 -98.69 -3.27
C GLU A 1005 -0.48 -99.30 -3.60
N ASP A 1006 -0.69 -100.58 -3.27
CA ASP A 1006 -1.94 -101.32 -3.50
C ASP A 1006 -2.89 -101.35 -2.27
N ASP A 1007 -2.55 -100.70 -1.16
CA ASP A 1007 -3.36 -100.76 0.07
C ASP A 1007 -4.64 -99.91 -0.09
N THR A 1008 -5.78 -100.59 -0.14
CA THR A 1008 -7.12 -99.95 -0.18
C THR A 1008 -7.71 -99.68 1.21
N GLU A 1009 -7.07 -100.21 2.26
CA GLU A 1009 -7.44 -100.03 3.66
C GLU A 1009 -6.21 -100.21 4.56
N PHE A 1010 -6.18 -99.53 5.71
CA PHE A 1010 -5.16 -99.75 6.73
C PHE A 1010 -5.75 -100.16 8.06
N ALA A 1011 -4.99 -100.95 8.80
CA ALA A 1011 -5.37 -101.46 10.11
C ALA A 1011 -4.96 -100.47 11.21
N LEU A 1012 -5.92 -99.71 11.71
CA LEU A 1012 -5.77 -98.83 12.87
C LEU A 1012 -5.91 -99.66 14.15
N GLU A 1013 -4.80 -99.89 14.84
CA GLU A 1013 -4.79 -100.60 16.11
C GLU A 1013 -5.00 -99.63 17.28
N LEU A 1014 -6.09 -99.82 18.00
CA LEU A 1014 -6.49 -99.03 19.15
C LEU A 1014 -6.34 -99.90 20.40
N SER A 1015 -5.51 -99.48 21.36
CA SER A 1015 -5.47 -100.10 22.69
C SER A 1015 -6.00 -99.12 23.73
N ALA A 1016 -7.13 -99.43 24.35
CA ALA A 1016 -7.76 -98.58 25.35
C ALA A 1016 -7.33 -98.98 26.76
N ALA A 1017 -6.89 -98.00 27.57
CA ALA A 1017 -6.69 -98.21 29.01
C ALA A 1017 -8.03 -98.12 29.76
N PHE A 1018 -8.02 -97.78 31.06
CA PHE A 1018 -9.20 -97.85 31.93
C PHE A 1018 -10.12 -96.61 31.88
N THR A 1019 -9.76 -95.57 31.11
CA THR A 1019 -10.53 -94.33 30.97
C THR A 1019 -11.70 -94.50 30.00
N LYS A 1020 -12.93 -94.40 30.49
CA LYS A 1020 -14.17 -94.52 29.70
C LYS A 1020 -14.58 -93.16 29.10
N GLY A 1021 -15.00 -93.13 27.84
CA GLY A 1021 -15.38 -91.88 27.16
C GLY A 1021 -15.37 -91.93 25.63
N GLN A 1022 -15.78 -90.83 25.00
CA GLN A 1022 -15.63 -90.62 23.55
C GLN A 1022 -14.30 -89.91 23.25
N HIS A 1023 -13.53 -90.46 22.33
CA HIS A 1023 -12.23 -89.97 21.91
C HIS A 1023 -12.13 -90.00 20.37
N TRP A 1024 -11.06 -89.41 19.82
CA TRP A 1024 -10.76 -89.46 18.40
C TRP A 1024 -9.29 -89.77 18.18
N VAL A 1025 -8.98 -90.29 16.99
CA VAL A 1025 -7.62 -90.45 16.48
C VAL A 1025 -7.52 -89.69 15.16
N ARG A 1026 -6.65 -88.69 15.11
CA ARG A 1026 -6.42 -87.90 13.90
C ARG A 1026 -5.42 -88.62 13.03
N VAL A 1027 -5.86 -88.93 11.82
CA VAL A 1027 -5.05 -89.55 10.77
C VAL A 1027 -4.62 -88.46 9.81
N THR A 1028 -3.32 -88.20 9.75
CA THR A 1028 -2.73 -87.19 8.87
C THR A 1028 -1.90 -87.89 7.81
N PRO A 1029 -2.31 -87.87 6.53
CA PRO A 1029 -1.49 -88.39 5.44
C PRO A 1029 -0.34 -87.42 5.13
N ASP A 1030 0.76 -87.94 4.59
CA ASP A 1030 1.92 -87.15 4.17
C ASP A 1030 1.54 -86.11 3.09
N VAL A 1031 0.63 -86.47 2.17
CA VAL A 1031 0.03 -85.54 1.19
C VAL A 1031 -1.49 -85.74 1.17
N GLY A 1032 -2.22 -84.81 1.79
CA GLY A 1032 -3.69 -84.79 1.81
C GLY A 1032 -4.27 -84.21 3.12
N PRO A 1033 -5.58 -84.00 3.21
CA PRO A 1033 -6.24 -83.44 4.39
C PRO A 1033 -6.32 -84.46 5.52
N ALA A 1034 -6.03 -84.03 6.75
CA ALA A 1034 -6.18 -84.84 7.95
C ALA A 1034 -7.65 -85.18 8.23
N ARG A 1035 -7.91 -86.41 8.70
CA ARG A 1035 -9.26 -86.91 9.02
C ARG A 1035 -9.30 -87.56 10.40
N ASP A 1036 -10.38 -87.32 11.14
CA ASP A 1036 -10.54 -87.79 12.51
C ASP A 1036 -11.42 -89.06 12.57
N VAL A 1037 -10.88 -90.16 13.11
CA VAL A 1037 -11.63 -91.40 13.38
C VAL A 1037 -12.17 -91.38 14.81
N ARG A 1038 -13.49 -91.51 14.97
CA ARG A 1038 -14.16 -91.43 16.28
C ARG A 1038 -14.17 -92.79 16.99
N VAL A 1039 -13.81 -92.81 18.27
CA VAL A 1039 -13.66 -94.02 19.11
C VAL A 1039 -14.43 -93.84 20.44
N ILE A 1040 -15.10 -94.89 20.91
CA ILE A 1040 -15.83 -94.91 22.18
C ILE A 1040 -15.27 -96.03 23.06
N VAL A 1041 -14.73 -95.69 24.24
CA VAL A 1041 -14.24 -96.66 25.23
C VAL A 1041 -15.35 -96.94 26.25
N LYS A 1042 -15.82 -98.20 26.30
CA LYS A 1042 -16.90 -98.67 27.18
C LYS A 1042 -16.43 -99.24 28.51
#